data_AF-A0A943ZUU9-F1
#
_entry.id   AF-A0A943ZUU9-F1
#
_cell.length_a   1.000
_cell.length_b   1.000
_cell.length_c   1.000
_cell.angle_alpha   90.00
_cell.angle_beta   90.00
_cell.angle_gamma   90.00
#
_symmetry.space_group_name_H-M   'P 1'
#
loop_
_entity.id
_entity.type
_entity.pdbx_description
1 polymer ?
#
loop_
_entity_poly.entity_id
_entity_poly.type
_entity_poly.pdbx_seq_one_letter_code
_entity_poly.pdbx_strand_id
1 'polypeptide(L)'
;MDFNKLLEKDYIFLDGAMGTMLQAQGLKLGSIPEVLSITEPEKIIGIHKAYLEAGSQVVYANTFGANSYKLKDCPYSPTEIIKAAVKNAKEACKNYNGLVALDIGPIGQLLEPTGSLTFEEAYDIFKEQIVAGSDADIIVFETMTDIYEVKAAVLAARENSDKPIIVTMTFEENRRTFTGCDIPSMAITLNGLGVSAIGLNCSLGPKELLPIIGELSKWTNLPLVVKPNAGLPDPITNTYDITPEEFASYVSDMANYGIRVVGGCCGTNPEYIKATIKKLSTIHPKVEKKELPSAVCSSSKTVVINQPRIIGERINPTGKKRFKEALKNNDLDYILGQAIEQAQGGAEILDVNVGLPGIDEKEMMIKTVKALQGVTNLPLQLDSTIPEVLEAALRVYNGKAIVNSVNGEEESLKNVLPIVKKYGAAVVGLTLDKDGIPPKAEKRFEIAKKIMNRALEIGISKENIFIDCLTLTASAEQAAVMETLKAVNMVKTQLGLHTVLGVSNISFGLPNRGLVNCNFLAMALHSGLDLPIINPNIDSMTGAVRAYRLLANYDVNSVEYIEAYGNDNAQAPKTEKVSAEDCTLDYAIEKGLKGDAKRITEKLLETTDPMEIVNEIVVPALDKTGADFESGKIFLPQLILSAGVAQEAFEVIKNHLANGNNTPVSKGNIVVATVKGDVHDIGKNIVKVLLENYGYTVTDLGKDVEYQTVVDAIKEHDCQLVGLSALMTTTLGSMEDTIKLIKENNLNCKIMVGGAVLTPEYAEKIGADFYSKDAKQSVDIAKQVIG
;
A
#
# COMPACT_ATOMS: atom_id res chain seq x y z
N MET A 1 -13.46 -7.42 31.98
CA MET A 1 -12.33 -8.17 31.39
C MET A 1 -11.37 -7.17 30.72
N ASP A 2 -10.12 -7.50 30.41
CA ASP A 2 -9.22 -6.65 29.60
C ASP A 2 -8.69 -7.49 28.42
N PHE A 3 -8.46 -6.89 27.27
CA PHE A 3 -7.97 -7.57 26.07
C PHE A 3 -6.59 -8.21 26.30
N ASN A 4 -5.70 -7.54 27.05
CA ASN A 4 -4.40 -8.12 27.37
C ASN A 4 -4.51 -9.42 28.19
N LYS A 5 -5.55 -9.54 29.04
CA LYS A 5 -5.85 -10.79 29.75
C LYS A 5 -6.43 -11.87 28.84
N LEU A 6 -7.18 -11.47 27.80
CA LEU A 6 -7.65 -12.41 26.79
C LEU A 6 -6.49 -12.98 25.96
N LEU A 7 -5.42 -12.20 25.75
CA LEU A 7 -4.19 -12.66 25.09
C LEU A 7 -3.41 -13.71 25.89
N GLU A 8 -3.78 -14.00 27.14
CA GLU A 8 -3.21 -15.12 27.91
C GLU A 8 -3.88 -16.47 27.56
N LYS A 9 -5.07 -16.44 26.95
CA LYS A 9 -5.81 -17.65 26.53
C LYS A 9 -5.37 -18.12 25.16
N ASP A 10 -5.54 -19.41 24.86
CA ASP A 10 -5.24 -19.96 23.53
C ASP A 10 -5.99 -19.24 22.41
N TYR A 11 -7.29 -18.99 22.58
CA TYR A 11 -8.08 -18.25 21.59
C TYR A 11 -8.92 -17.14 22.22
N ILE A 12 -9.12 -16.10 21.41
CA ILE A 12 -10.08 -15.03 21.59
C ILE A 12 -11.12 -15.16 20.50
N PHE A 13 -12.38 -15.30 20.89
CA PHE A 13 -13.48 -15.43 19.94
C PHE A 13 -14.16 -14.09 19.71
N LEU A 14 -14.17 -13.65 18.46
CA LEU A 14 -14.93 -12.51 17.97
C LEU A 14 -16.35 -12.96 17.55
N ASP A 15 -17.16 -12.02 17.11
CA ASP A 15 -18.47 -12.27 16.51
C ASP A 15 -18.39 -12.58 15.00
N GLY A 16 -19.57 -12.83 14.43
CA GLY A 16 -19.81 -12.97 12.99
C GLY A 16 -20.31 -11.68 12.33
N ALA A 17 -21.06 -11.79 11.23
CA ALA A 17 -21.54 -10.65 10.46
C ALA A 17 -22.77 -9.93 11.04
N MET A 18 -22.60 -8.66 11.43
CA MET A 18 -23.70 -7.74 11.74
C MET A 18 -24.63 -7.54 10.52
N GLY A 19 -24.06 -7.25 9.34
CA GLY A 19 -24.83 -6.99 8.13
C GLY A 19 -25.75 -8.14 7.71
N THR A 20 -25.24 -9.37 7.72
CA THR A 20 -26.02 -10.59 7.40
C THR A 20 -27.18 -10.78 8.39
N MET A 21 -26.94 -10.56 9.69
CA MET A 21 -27.98 -10.66 10.72
C MET A 21 -29.08 -9.60 10.56
N LEU A 22 -28.71 -8.38 10.17
CA LEU A 22 -29.65 -7.30 9.90
C LEU A 22 -30.48 -7.56 8.63
N GLN A 23 -29.87 -8.08 7.57
CA GLN A 23 -30.56 -8.47 6.34
C GLN A 23 -31.62 -9.54 6.62
N ALA A 24 -31.30 -10.56 7.42
CA ALA A 24 -32.25 -11.58 7.84
C ALA A 24 -33.45 -11.00 8.64
N GLN A 25 -33.29 -9.83 9.25
CA GLN A 25 -34.34 -9.10 9.96
C GLN A 25 -35.05 -8.04 9.09
N GLY A 26 -34.84 -8.07 7.77
CA GLY A 26 -35.55 -7.22 6.81
C GLY A 26 -34.90 -5.84 6.58
N LEU A 27 -33.60 -5.69 6.84
CA LEU A 27 -32.85 -4.48 6.44
C LEU A 27 -33.03 -4.25 4.94
N LYS A 28 -33.50 -3.06 4.56
CA LYS A 28 -33.70 -2.69 3.17
C LYS A 28 -32.37 -2.42 2.48
N LEU A 29 -32.32 -2.80 1.21
CA LEU A 29 -31.26 -2.44 0.27
C LEU A 29 -31.06 -0.91 0.21
N GLY A 30 -29.80 -0.48 0.28
CA GLY A 30 -29.43 0.95 0.28
C GLY A 30 -29.56 1.68 1.62
N SER A 31 -30.00 1.00 2.69
CA SER A 31 -30.01 1.62 4.02
C SER A 31 -28.62 1.61 4.67
N ILE A 32 -28.34 2.64 5.48
CA ILE A 32 -27.11 2.76 6.28
C ILE A 32 -27.31 1.93 7.57
N PRO A 33 -26.68 0.75 7.73
CA PRO A 33 -26.95 -0.15 8.86
C PRO A 33 -26.70 0.49 10.22
N GLU A 34 -25.72 1.40 10.30
CA GLU A 34 -25.30 2.05 11.54
C GLU A 34 -26.40 2.95 12.13
N VAL A 35 -27.31 3.48 11.31
CA VAL A 35 -28.46 4.30 11.74
C VAL A 35 -29.40 3.52 12.65
N LEU A 36 -29.48 2.19 12.49
CA LEU A 36 -30.31 1.34 13.33
C LEU A 36 -29.87 1.36 14.80
N SER A 37 -28.63 1.74 15.08
CA SER A 37 -28.16 1.94 16.46
C SER A 37 -28.93 3.04 17.19
N ILE A 38 -29.53 3.99 16.45
CA ILE A 38 -30.37 5.06 17.01
C ILE A 38 -31.85 4.72 16.85
N THR A 39 -32.28 4.28 15.66
CA THR A 39 -33.70 4.13 15.34
C THR A 39 -34.29 2.82 15.86
N GLU A 40 -33.49 1.75 15.93
CA GLU A 40 -33.93 0.40 16.31
C GLU A 40 -32.91 -0.29 17.26
N PRO A 41 -32.55 0.32 18.41
CA PRO A 41 -31.46 -0.13 19.26
C PRO A 41 -31.65 -1.57 19.79
N GLU A 42 -32.88 -1.98 20.06
CA GLU A 42 -33.19 -3.33 20.54
C GLU A 42 -32.78 -4.44 19.55
N LYS A 43 -32.86 -4.18 18.23
CA LYS A 43 -32.38 -5.13 17.21
C LYS A 43 -30.88 -5.32 17.31
N ILE A 44 -30.13 -4.22 17.42
CA ILE A 44 -28.67 -4.22 17.54
C ILE A 44 -28.24 -4.93 18.84
N ILE A 45 -28.86 -4.60 19.96
CA ILE A 45 -28.62 -5.26 21.26
C ILE A 45 -28.91 -6.76 21.16
N GLY A 46 -30.02 -7.15 20.51
CA GLY A 46 -30.40 -8.54 20.29
C GLY A 46 -29.35 -9.33 19.50
N ILE A 47 -28.81 -8.76 18.43
CA ILE A 47 -27.77 -9.40 17.61
C ILE A 47 -26.48 -9.60 18.42
N HIS A 48 -26.02 -8.56 19.15
CA HIS A 48 -24.84 -8.71 20.00
C HIS A 48 -25.03 -9.79 21.08
N LYS A 49 -26.21 -9.84 21.72
CA LYS A 49 -26.54 -10.90 22.70
C LYS A 49 -26.47 -12.28 22.06
N ALA A 50 -26.99 -12.46 20.84
CA ALA A 50 -26.96 -13.75 20.16
C ALA A 50 -25.52 -14.26 19.93
N TYR A 51 -24.57 -13.38 19.57
CA TYR A 51 -23.16 -13.75 19.45
C TYR A 51 -22.50 -14.02 20.81
N LEU A 52 -22.78 -13.23 21.83
CA LEU A 52 -22.29 -13.46 23.19
C LEU A 52 -22.80 -14.80 23.75
N GLU A 53 -24.06 -15.15 23.50
CA GLU A 53 -24.65 -16.45 23.86
C GLU A 53 -24.03 -17.63 23.10
N ALA A 54 -23.61 -17.42 21.85
CA ALA A 54 -22.84 -18.39 21.08
C ALA A 54 -21.41 -18.58 21.60
N GLY A 55 -20.92 -17.66 22.44
CA GLY A 55 -19.63 -17.75 23.12
C GLY A 55 -18.58 -16.73 22.64
N SER A 56 -18.96 -15.74 21.82
CA SER A 56 -18.07 -14.62 21.50
C SER A 56 -17.67 -13.87 22.76
N GLN A 57 -16.40 -13.46 22.82
CA GLN A 57 -15.81 -12.70 23.93
C GLN A 57 -15.64 -11.23 23.59
N VAL A 58 -15.58 -10.90 22.30
CA VAL A 58 -15.55 -9.54 21.78
C VAL A 58 -16.63 -9.42 20.71
N VAL A 59 -17.43 -8.36 20.79
CA VAL A 59 -18.41 -7.99 19.75
C VAL A 59 -18.02 -6.66 19.12
N TYR A 60 -18.21 -6.54 17.81
CA TYR A 60 -17.93 -5.35 17.04
C TYR A 60 -19.14 -4.43 17.11
N ALA A 61 -18.96 -3.20 17.56
CA ALA A 61 -20.02 -2.20 17.52
C ALA A 61 -20.49 -2.00 16.07
N ASN A 62 -21.77 -1.69 15.87
CA ASN A 62 -22.34 -1.41 14.55
C ASN A 62 -21.87 -0.03 14.03
N THR A 63 -20.58 0.06 13.69
CA THR A 63 -19.87 1.31 13.35
C THR A 63 -18.99 1.23 12.09
N PHE A 64 -18.97 0.09 11.40
CA PHE A 64 -18.09 -0.18 10.24
C PHE A 64 -18.02 0.99 9.23
N GLY A 65 -19.17 1.50 8.79
CA GLY A 65 -19.27 2.59 7.82
C GLY A 65 -19.47 3.99 8.44
N ALA A 66 -19.39 4.14 9.76
CA ALA A 66 -19.74 5.38 10.45
C ALA A 66 -18.63 6.44 10.37
N ASN A 67 -18.41 7.01 9.19
CA ASN A 67 -17.44 8.10 8.96
C ASN A 67 -18.07 9.29 8.23
N SER A 68 -17.43 10.46 8.35
CA SER A 68 -17.92 11.73 7.77
C SER A 68 -18.15 11.69 6.25
N TYR A 69 -17.42 10.86 5.49
CA TYR A 69 -17.62 10.75 4.05
C TYR A 69 -18.85 9.89 3.71
N LYS A 70 -18.99 8.72 4.32
CA LYS A 70 -20.11 7.79 4.10
C LYS A 70 -21.44 8.31 4.66
N LEU A 71 -21.39 9.17 5.69
CA LEU A 71 -22.56 9.70 6.37
C LEU A 71 -22.95 11.13 5.95
N LYS A 72 -22.38 11.67 4.86
CA LYS A 72 -22.59 13.07 4.44
C LYS A 72 -24.08 13.47 4.32
N ASP A 73 -24.92 12.56 3.83
CA ASP A 73 -26.36 12.79 3.63
C ASP A 73 -27.23 12.09 4.70
N CYS A 74 -26.60 11.61 5.78
CA CYS A 74 -27.28 10.98 6.90
C CYS A 74 -27.89 12.04 7.84
N PRO A 75 -29.10 11.82 8.40
CA PRO A 75 -29.69 12.73 9.39
C PRO A 75 -28.94 12.78 10.73
N TYR A 76 -27.99 11.87 10.97
CA TYR A 76 -27.21 11.81 12.20
C TYR A 76 -25.72 11.95 11.90
N SER A 77 -25.00 12.64 12.79
CA SER A 77 -23.55 12.75 12.69
C SER A 77 -22.85 11.42 12.99
N PRO A 78 -21.60 11.21 12.48
CA PRO A 78 -20.80 10.05 12.85
C PRO A 78 -20.67 9.87 14.36
N THR A 79 -20.49 10.98 15.10
CA THR A 79 -20.37 10.97 16.56
C THR A 79 -21.63 10.43 17.24
N GLU A 80 -22.83 10.83 16.81
CA GLU A 80 -24.10 10.35 17.39
C GLU A 80 -24.30 8.86 17.15
N ILE A 81 -24.04 8.42 15.93
CA ILE A 81 -24.15 7.02 15.53
C ILE A 81 -23.18 6.14 16.31
N ILE A 82 -21.90 6.52 16.38
CA ILE A 82 -20.86 5.75 17.07
C ILE A 82 -21.18 5.63 18.56
N LYS A 83 -21.56 6.73 19.22
CA LYS A 83 -21.94 6.70 20.64
C LYS A 83 -23.13 5.79 20.90
N ALA A 84 -24.15 5.83 20.05
CA ALA A 84 -25.31 4.95 20.18
C ALA A 84 -24.93 3.47 19.97
N ALA A 85 -24.15 3.18 18.93
CA ALA A 85 -23.71 1.82 18.60
C ALA A 85 -22.85 1.20 19.72
N VAL A 86 -21.85 1.94 20.23
CA VAL A 86 -21.01 1.50 21.34
C VAL A 86 -21.84 1.29 22.61
N LYS A 87 -22.77 2.20 22.91
CA LYS A 87 -23.69 2.05 24.05
C LYS A 87 -24.54 0.78 23.95
N ASN A 88 -25.10 0.49 22.78
CA ASN A 88 -25.91 -0.70 22.54
C ASN A 88 -25.09 -1.99 22.72
N ALA A 89 -23.87 -2.03 22.17
CA ALA A 89 -22.96 -3.16 22.38
C ALA A 89 -22.59 -3.35 23.86
N LYS A 90 -22.32 -2.25 24.59
CA LYS A 90 -22.06 -2.29 26.04
C LYS A 90 -23.26 -2.81 26.83
N GLU A 91 -24.48 -2.41 26.45
CA GLU A 91 -25.71 -2.92 27.07
C GLU A 91 -25.83 -4.44 26.90
N ALA A 92 -25.55 -4.95 25.70
CA ALA A 92 -25.52 -6.39 25.44
C ALA A 92 -24.47 -7.11 26.31
N CYS A 93 -23.29 -6.53 26.49
CA CYS A 93 -22.19 -7.15 27.24
C CYS A 93 -22.39 -7.24 28.76
N LYS A 94 -23.31 -6.46 29.37
CA LYS A 94 -23.47 -6.37 30.85
C LYS A 94 -23.59 -7.74 31.54
N ASN A 95 -24.22 -8.72 30.90
CA ASN A 95 -24.47 -10.05 31.48
C ASN A 95 -23.48 -11.14 31.02
N TYR A 96 -22.56 -10.83 30.10
CA TYR A 96 -21.71 -11.84 29.44
C TYR A 96 -20.20 -11.62 29.67
N ASN A 97 -19.81 -10.57 30.41
CA ASN A 97 -18.40 -10.18 30.61
C ASN A 97 -17.61 -10.07 29.28
N GLY A 98 -18.31 -9.72 28.21
CA GLY A 98 -17.73 -9.47 26.88
C GLY A 98 -17.11 -8.09 26.76
N LEU A 99 -16.26 -7.92 25.75
CA LEU A 99 -15.67 -6.64 25.37
C LEU A 99 -16.33 -6.09 24.12
N VAL A 100 -16.31 -4.77 23.98
CA VAL A 100 -16.81 -4.05 22.80
C VAL A 100 -15.64 -3.51 22.00
N ALA A 101 -15.57 -3.88 20.73
CA ALA A 101 -14.67 -3.28 19.77
C ALA A 101 -15.36 -2.12 19.04
N LEU A 102 -14.68 -0.97 18.94
CA LEU A 102 -15.00 0.06 17.96
C LEU A 102 -14.55 -0.45 16.60
N ASP A 103 -15.52 -0.81 15.76
CA ASP A 103 -15.26 -1.38 14.45
C ASP A 103 -15.26 -0.29 13.38
N ILE A 104 -14.15 -0.16 12.67
CA ILE A 104 -13.91 0.91 11.69
C ILE A 104 -13.47 0.26 10.37
N GLY A 105 -14.28 0.44 9.35
CA GLY A 105 -13.95 0.06 7.97
C GLY A 105 -13.19 1.15 7.21
N PRO A 106 -12.85 0.89 5.94
CA PRO A 106 -12.23 1.90 5.07
C PRO A 106 -13.16 3.10 4.87
N ILE A 107 -12.58 4.28 4.66
CA ILE A 107 -13.29 5.53 4.39
C ILE A 107 -14.12 5.40 3.10
N GLY A 108 -13.57 4.70 2.10
CA GLY A 108 -14.18 4.51 0.79
C GLY A 108 -13.68 5.50 -0.27
N GLN A 109 -12.52 6.11 -0.04
CA GLN A 109 -11.80 6.92 -1.04
C GLN A 109 -10.34 6.48 -1.11
N LEU A 110 -9.72 6.60 -2.29
CA LEU A 110 -8.30 6.35 -2.48
C LEU A 110 -7.47 7.54 -1.99
N LEU A 111 -6.36 7.27 -1.32
CA LEU A 111 -5.42 8.31 -0.88
C LEU A 111 -4.57 8.83 -2.04
N GLU A 112 -4.10 10.06 -1.92
CA GLU A 112 -3.06 10.61 -2.80
C GLU A 112 -1.79 9.73 -2.82
N PRO A 113 -1.10 9.59 -3.98
CA PRO A 113 -1.40 10.25 -5.26
C PRO A 113 -2.41 9.51 -6.14
N THR A 114 -2.94 8.37 -5.68
CA THR A 114 -3.85 7.52 -6.47
C THR A 114 -5.29 8.04 -6.49
N GLY A 115 -5.73 8.70 -5.43
CA GLY A 115 -7.01 9.40 -5.37
C GLY A 115 -6.90 10.83 -4.84
N SER A 116 -8.01 11.36 -4.37
CA SER A 116 -8.13 12.76 -3.94
C SER A 116 -7.97 12.96 -2.43
N LEU A 117 -8.07 11.89 -1.63
CA LEU A 117 -8.05 12.01 -0.17
C LEU A 117 -6.61 12.21 0.31
N THR A 118 -6.36 13.33 0.99
CA THR A 118 -5.04 13.54 1.58
C THR A 118 -4.85 12.68 2.84
N PHE A 119 -3.59 12.40 3.17
CA PHE A 119 -3.26 11.63 4.38
C PHE A 119 -3.80 12.29 5.66
N GLU A 120 -3.75 13.61 5.76
CA GLU A 120 -4.22 14.34 6.94
C GLU A 120 -5.76 14.38 7.01
N GLU A 121 -6.46 14.48 5.88
CA GLU A 121 -7.92 14.34 5.87
C GLU A 121 -8.36 12.93 6.30
N ALA A 122 -7.68 11.88 5.82
CA ALA A 122 -7.92 10.52 6.26
C ALA A 122 -7.68 10.38 7.77
N TYR A 123 -6.57 10.93 8.28
CA TYR A 123 -6.25 10.96 9.70
C TYR A 123 -7.35 11.65 10.52
N ASP A 124 -7.83 12.81 10.09
CA ASP A 124 -8.85 13.57 10.81
C ASP A 124 -10.20 12.84 10.84
N ILE A 125 -10.58 12.17 9.75
CA ILE A 125 -11.78 11.32 9.71
C ILE A 125 -11.65 10.17 10.70
N PHE A 126 -10.53 9.45 10.72
CA PHE A 126 -10.32 8.36 11.68
C PHE A 126 -10.29 8.89 13.12
N LYS A 127 -9.64 10.02 13.36
CA LYS A 127 -9.58 10.66 14.69
C LYS A 127 -10.97 10.97 15.22
N GLU A 128 -11.87 11.50 14.38
CA GLU A 128 -13.27 11.73 14.76
C GLU A 128 -13.91 10.44 15.30
N GLN A 129 -13.75 9.32 14.57
CA GLN A 129 -14.32 8.03 14.95
C GLN A 129 -13.72 7.50 16.26
N ILE A 130 -12.39 7.58 16.41
CA ILE A 130 -11.68 7.16 17.63
C ILE A 130 -12.15 7.94 18.86
N VAL A 131 -12.26 9.27 18.75
CA VAL A 131 -12.71 10.13 19.85
C VAL A 131 -14.18 9.86 20.17
N ALA A 132 -15.04 9.68 19.16
CA ALA A 132 -16.45 9.37 19.37
C ALA A 132 -16.67 8.02 20.05
N GLY A 133 -15.82 7.03 19.77
CA GLY A 133 -15.90 5.67 20.29
C GLY A 133 -15.06 5.39 21.55
N SER A 134 -14.67 6.42 22.31
CA SER A 134 -13.76 6.31 23.47
C SER A 134 -14.20 5.29 24.54
N ASP A 135 -15.49 5.02 24.63
CA ASP A 135 -16.08 4.07 25.59
C ASP A 135 -15.88 2.59 25.19
N ALA A 136 -15.43 2.32 23.96
CA ALA A 136 -15.07 0.97 23.52
C ALA A 136 -13.84 0.44 24.29
N ASP A 137 -13.69 -0.88 24.30
CA ASP A 137 -12.57 -1.57 24.97
C ASP A 137 -11.38 -1.78 24.03
N ILE A 138 -11.65 -1.90 22.73
CA ILE A 138 -10.69 -2.24 21.67
C ILE A 138 -11.00 -1.37 20.45
N ILE A 139 -10.00 -1.00 19.68
CA ILE A 139 -10.17 -0.40 18.35
C ILE A 139 -9.85 -1.47 17.30
N VAL A 140 -10.73 -1.64 16.33
CA VAL A 140 -10.55 -2.54 15.20
C VAL A 140 -10.60 -1.72 13.92
N PHE A 141 -9.59 -1.88 13.07
CA PHE A 141 -9.64 -1.50 11.67
C PHE A 141 -9.83 -2.76 10.84
N GLU A 142 -10.96 -2.93 10.15
CA GLU A 142 -11.26 -4.14 9.39
C GLU A 142 -11.54 -3.88 7.91
N THR A 143 -11.35 -4.90 7.07
CA THR A 143 -11.58 -4.85 5.61
C THR A 143 -10.77 -3.75 4.91
N MET A 144 -9.59 -3.44 5.43
CA MET A 144 -8.74 -2.40 4.87
C MET A 144 -8.05 -2.90 3.60
N THR A 145 -8.07 -2.09 2.54
CA THR A 145 -7.53 -2.43 1.20
C THR A 145 -6.27 -1.66 0.83
N ASP A 146 -5.92 -0.63 1.61
CA ASP A 146 -4.75 0.21 1.44
C ASP A 146 -3.99 0.33 2.77
N ILE A 147 -2.72 -0.10 2.78
CA ILE A 147 -1.85 -0.01 3.95
C ILE A 147 -1.53 1.45 4.33
N TYR A 148 -1.64 2.39 3.39
CA TYR A 148 -1.45 3.81 3.68
C TYR A 148 -2.61 4.41 4.48
N GLU A 149 -3.83 4.06 4.08
CA GLU A 149 -5.05 4.39 4.84
C GLU A 149 -4.98 3.80 6.25
N VAL A 150 -4.57 2.53 6.36
CA VAL A 150 -4.34 1.86 7.64
C VAL A 150 -3.31 2.61 8.48
N LYS A 151 -2.23 3.10 7.88
CA LYS A 151 -1.23 3.89 8.60
C LYS A 151 -1.83 5.17 9.17
N ALA A 152 -2.63 5.91 8.38
CA ALA A 152 -3.34 7.09 8.88
C ALA A 152 -4.26 6.73 10.06
N ALA A 153 -5.01 5.62 9.93
CA ALA A 153 -5.93 5.13 10.95
C ALA A 153 -5.22 4.74 12.26
N VAL A 154 -4.12 3.98 12.17
CA VAL A 154 -3.34 3.54 13.33
C VAL A 154 -2.67 4.73 14.02
N LEU A 155 -2.15 5.71 13.27
CA LEU A 155 -1.63 6.94 13.86
C LEU A 155 -2.73 7.74 14.56
N ALA A 156 -3.90 7.89 13.95
CA ALA A 156 -5.05 8.55 14.57
C ALA A 156 -5.45 7.87 15.88
N ALA A 157 -5.49 6.53 15.91
CA ALA A 157 -5.76 5.77 17.11
C ALA A 157 -4.66 5.94 18.18
N ARG A 158 -3.38 5.78 17.82
CA ARG A 158 -2.24 5.86 18.76
C ARG A 158 -2.07 7.24 19.37
N GLU A 159 -2.38 8.29 18.62
CA GLU A 159 -2.23 9.68 19.08
C GLU A 159 -3.43 10.18 19.90
N ASN A 160 -4.58 9.48 19.86
CA ASN A 160 -5.81 9.92 20.53
C ASN A 160 -6.43 8.86 21.46
N SER A 161 -5.80 7.70 21.64
CA SER A 161 -6.30 6.59 22.45
C SER A 161 -5.16 5.69 22.95
N ASP A 162 -5.36 5.08 24.13
CA ASP A 162 -4.47 4.07 24.73
C ASP A 162 -4.97 2.63 24.51
N LYS A 163 -6.10 2.46 23.82
CA LYS A 163 -6.75 1.16 23.63
C LYS A 163 -5.90 0.23 22.75
N PRO A 164 -6.02 -1.09 22.94
CA PRO A 164 -5.49 -2.08 22.01
C PRO A 164 -6.04 -1.89 20.60
N ILE A 165 -5.18 -2.08 19.59
CA ILE A 165 -5.54 -1.91 18.18
C ILE A 165 -5.41 -3.25 17.47
N ILE A 166 -6.49 -3.69 16.84
CA ILE A 166 -6.51 -4.85 15.95
C ILE A 166 -6.64 -4.34 14.52
N VAL A 167 -5.85 -4.89 13.60
CA VAL A 167 -5.94 -4.53 12.18
C VAL A 167 -6.15 -5.78 11.35
N THR A 168 -7.18 -5.78 10.52
CA THR A 168 -7.34 -6.78 9.46
C THR A 168 -7.40 -6.12 8.10
N MET A 169 -6.65 -6.70 7.16
CA MET A 169 -6.65 -6.31 5.75
C MET A 169 -7.28 -7.42 4.92
N THR A 170 -7.81 -7.04 3.76
CA THR A 170 -8.40 -8.00 2.83
C THR A 170 -7.49 -8.23 1.62
N PHE A 171 -7.34 -9.49 1.23
CA PHE A 171 -6.47 -9.94 0.15
C PHE A 171 -7.26 -10.74 -0.88
N GLU A 172 -6.82 -10.65 -2.13
CA GLU A 172 -7.31 -11.46 -3.23
C GLU A 172 -6.53 -12.78 -3.34
N GLU A 173 -6.97 -13.68 -4.22
CA GLU A 173 -6.32 -14.98 -4.45
C GLU A 173 -4.85 -14.85 -4.90
N ASN A 174 -4.51 -13.73 -5.56
CA ASN A 174 -3.15 -13.37 -5.97
C ASN A 174 -2.23 -13.00 -4.79
N ARG A 175 -2.73 -13.04 -3.53
CA ARG A 175 -2.02 -12.68 -2.30
C ARG A 175 -1.59 -11.21 -2.24
N ARG A 176 -2.29 -10.35 -2.96
CA ARG A 176 -2.17 -8.91 -2.88
C ARG A 176 -3.48 -8.31 -2.39
N THR A 177 -3.40 -7.19 -1.71
CA THR A 177 -4.57 -6.32 -1.55
C THR A 177 -4.88 -5.62 -2.87
N PHE A 178 -6.06 -5.02 -2.97
CA PHE A 178 -6.46 -4.20 -4.11
C PHE A 178 -5.44 -3.15 -4.56
N THR A 179 -4.72 -2.52 -3.62
CA THR A 179 -3.69 -1.50 -3.92
C THR A 179 -2.31 -2.08 -4.23
N GLY A 180 -2.17 -3.41 -4.25
CA GLY A 180 -0.92 -4.11 -4.54
C GLY A 180 -0.05 -4.44 -3.32
N CYS A 181 -0.50 -4.17 -2.09
CA CYS A 181 0.25 -4.52 -0.89
C CYS A 181 0.49 -6.03 -0.79
N ASP A 182 1.75 -6.43 -0.54
CA ASP A 182 2.09 -7.81 -0.20
C ASP A 182 1.95 -8.07 1.31
N ILE A 183 1.82 -9.36 1.63
CA ILE A 183 1.69 -9.85 3.00
C ILE A 183 2.88 -9.44 3.89
N PRO A 184 4.14 -9.53 3.44
CA PRO A 184 5.28 -9.05 4.23
C PRO A 184 5.22 -7.55 4.55
N SER A 185 4.84 -6.69 3.59
CA SER A 185 4.77 -5.23 3.76
C SER A 185 3.72 -4.85 4.80
N MET A 186 2.54 -5.49 4.75
CA MET A 186 1.53 -5.37 5.79
C MET A 186 2.11 -5.72 7.16
N ALA A 187 2.71 -6.91 7.28
CA ALA A 187 3.16 -7.43 8.56
C ALA A 187 4.24 -6.54 9.21
N ILE A 188 5.28 -6.17 8.46
CA ILE A 188 6.39 -5.39 9.02
C ILE A 188 6.00 -3.95 9.32
N THR A 189 5.12 -3.35 8.51
CA THR A 189 4.59 -2.00 8.76
C THR A 189 3.74 -1.97 10.03
N LEU A 190 2.80 -2.90 10.18
CA LEU A 190 1.90 -2.96 11.33
C LEU A 190 2.63 -3.35 12.62
N ASN A 191 3.59 -4.27 12.56
CA ASN A 191 4.47 -4.56 13.69
C ASN A 191 5.21 -3.29 14.14
N GLY A 192 5.72 -2.52 13.18
CA GLY A 192 6.44 -1.26 13.42
C GLY A 192 5.57 -0.20 14.09
N LEU A 193 4.32 -0.04 13.65
CA LEU A 193 3.33 0.87 14.25
C LEU A 193 2.81 0.38 15.61
N GLY A 194 3.21 -0.82 16.04
CA GLY A 194 3.00 -1.34 17.38
C GLY A 194 1.55 -1.74 17.66
N VAL A 195 0.80 -2.22 16.67
CA VAL A 195 -0.58 -2.73 16.88
C VAL A 195 -0.59 -4.00 17.75
N SER A 196 -1.75 -4.36 18.30
CA SER A 196 -1.90 -5.45 19.26
C SER A 196 -2.17 -6.80 18.63
N ALA A 197 -2.78 -6.84 17.44
CA ALA A 197 -3.01 -8.05 16.65
C ALA A 197 -3.19 -7.68 15.17
N ILE A 198 -2.81 -8.59 14.26
CA ILE A 198 -2.95 -8.38 12.81
C ILE A 198 -3.55 -9.61 12.15
N GLY A 199 -4.27 -9.43 11.05
CA GLY A 199 -4.77 -10.59 10.31
C GLY A 199 -5.63 -10.28 9.12
N LEU A 200 -6.50 -11.22 8.79
CA LEU A 200 -7.25 -11.21 7.53
C LEU A 200 -8.74 -11.32 7.79
N ASN A 201 -9.52 -10.58 7.03
CA ASN A 201 -10.97 -10.72 7.01
C ASN A 201 -11.54 -10.48 5.62
N CYS A 202 -12.76 -10.98 5.40
CA CYS A 202 -13.53 -10.79 4.16
C CYS A 202 -12.83 -11.34 2.89
N SER A 203 -13.42 -11.03 1.73
CA SER A 203 -13.11 -11.45 0.35
C SER A 203 -13.09 -12.96 0.08
N LEU A 204 -12.42 -13.74 0.93
CA LEU A 204 -12.13 -15.15 0.72
C LEU A 204 -12.77 -16.01 1.81
N GLY A 205 -13.05 -17.27 1.44
CA GLY A 205 -13.43 -18.31 2.38
C GLY A 205 -12.25 -18.78 3.24
N PRO A 206 -12.51 -19.58 4.28
CA PRO A 206 -11.45 -20.07 5.16
C PRO A 206 -10.43 -20.97 4.45
N LYS A 207 -10.84 -21.69 3.40
CA LYS A 207 -9.93 -22.56 2.64
C LYS A 207 -8.90 -21.73 1.85
N GLU A 208 -9.35 -20.66 1.21
CA GLU A 208 -8.53 -19.78 0.38
C GLU A 208 -7.62 -18.88 1.23
N LEU A 209 -8.04 -18.53 2.45
CA LEU A 209 -7.21 -17.76 3.39
C LEU A 209 -6.05 -18.56 4.01
N LEU A 210 -6.13 -19.89 4.06
CA LEU A 210 -5.12 -20.75 4.68
C LEU A 210 -3.68 -20.47 4.21
N PRO A 211 -3.38 -20.42 2.89
CA PRO A 211 -2.02 -20.08 2.41
C PRO A 211 -1.59 -18.65 2.78
N ILE A 212 -2.52 -17.70 2.82
CA ILE A 212 -2.24 -16.29 3.13
C ILE A 212 -1.87 -16.14 4.61
N ILE A 213 -2.63 -16.78 5.51
CA ILE A 213 -2.29 -16.87 6.94
C ILE A 213 -0.94 -17.57 7.15
N GLY A 214 -0.68 -18.65 6.41
CA GLY A 214 0.59 -19.36 6.49
C GLY A 214 1.79 -18.47 6.14
N GLU A 215 1.65 -17.62 5.13
CA GLU A 215 2.65 -16.63 4.76
C GLU A 215 2.77 -15.52 5.81
N LEU A 216 1.65 -14.91 6.24
CA LEU A 216 1.61 -13.86 7.26
C LEU A 216 2.31 -14.28 8.55
N SER A 217 2.11 -15.54 8.96
CA SER A 217 2.72 -16.10 10.17
C SER A 217 4.25 -16.06 10.17
N LYS A 218 4.91 -15.93 9.02
CA LYS A 218 6.39 -15.87 8.91
C LYS A 218 6.96 -14.48 9.23
N TRP A 219 6.11 -13.45 9.22
CA TRP A 219 6.53 -12.05 9.26
C TRP A 219 6.12 -11.32 10.54
N THR A 220 5.45 -11.99 11.46
CA THR A 220 5.04 -11.40 12.73
C THR A 220 5.04 -12.41 13.87
N ASN A 221 5.23 -11.89 15.08
CA ASN A 221 4.98 -12.60 16.34
C ASN A 221 3.74 -12.03 17.06
N LEU A 222 3.03 -11.08 16.45
CA LEU A 222 1.76 -10.59 16.97
C LEU A 222 0.70 -11.69 16.86
N PRO A 223 -0.31 -11.69 17.76
CA PRO A 223 -1.49 -12.52 17.62
C PRO A 223 -2.12 -12.39 16.23
N LEU A 224 -2.34 -13.53 15.56
CA LEU A 224 -2.96 -13.58 14.24
C LEU A 224 -4.47 -13.62 14.35
N VAL A 225 -5.12 -12.77 13.55
CA VAL A 225 -6.58 -12.60 13.47
C VAL A 225 -7.11 -13.27 12.20
N VAL A 226 -8.25 -13.94 12.29
CA VAL A 226 -8.96 -14.43 11.11
C VAL A 226 -10.48 -14.30 11.25
N LYS A 227 -11.12 -13.64 10.27
CA LYS A 227 -12.58 -13.53 10.11
C LYS A 227 -12.95 -13.84 8.64
N PRO A 228 -12.93 -15.12 8.23
CA PRO A 228 -13.29 -15.52 6.86
C PRO A 228 -14.77 -15.26 6.56
N ASN A 229 -15.12 -15.15 5.27
CA ASN A 229 -16.51 -15.29 4.84
C ASN A 229 -16.98 -16.74 4.97
N ALA A 230 -18.30 -16.98 5.02
CA ALA A 230 -18.89 -18.32 4.98
C ALA A 230 -18.80 -18.99 3.58
N GLY A 231 -17.74 -18.69 2.82
CA GLY A 231 -17.58 -19.03 1.41
C GLY A 231 -17.71 -17.81 0.50
N LEU A 232 -17.59 -18.04 -0.80
CA LEU A 232 -17.97 -17.05 -1.80
C LEU A 232 -19.50 -17.02 -1.86
N PRO A 233 -20.14 -15.85 -1.91
CA PRO A 233 -21.58 -15.77 -2.04
C PRO A 233 -22.00 -16.25 -3.43
N ASP A 234 -23.06 -17.05 -3.50
CA ASP A 234 -23.72 -17.37 -4.76
C ASP A 234 -24.35 -16.06 -5.31
N PRO A 235 -23.92 -15.57 -6.48
CA PRO A 235 -24.40 -14.31 -7.06
C PRO A 235 -25.88 -14.36 -7.47
N ILE A 236 -26.49 -15.55 -7.54
CA ILE A 236 -27.90 -15.77 -7.91
C ILE A 236 -28.80 -15.75 -6.68
N THR A 237 -28.40 -16.38 -5.58
CA THR A 237 -29.24 -16.58 -4.39
C THR A 237 -28.84 -15.70 -3.20
N ASN A 238 -27.66 -15.07 -3.26
CA ASN A 238 -27.00 -14.41 -2.13
C ASN A 238 -26.78 -15.33 -0.91
N THR A 239 -26.81 -16.65 -1.11
CA THR A 239 -26.49 -17.63 -0.07
C THR A 239 -25.00 -17.94 -0.04
N TYR A 240 -24.53 -18.42 1.10
CA TYR A 240 -23.15 -18.84 1.31
C TYR A 240 -23.09 -20.36 1.35
N ASP A 241 -22.08 -20.94 0.69
CA ASP A 241 -22.06 -22.38 0.38
C ASP A 241 -21.37 -23.25 1.44
N ILE A 242 -20.79 -22.66 2.48
CA ILE A 242 -20.04 -23.41 3.51
C ILE A 242 -20.90 -23.56 4.76
N THR A 243 -21.06 -24.79 5.25
CA THR A 243 -21.77 -25.06 6.51
C THR A 243 -20.96 -24.63 7.75
N PRO A 244 -21.60 -24.41 8.93
CA PRO A 244 -20.90 -24.10 10.18
C PRO A 244 -19.79 -25.11 10.53
N GLU A 245 -20.03 -26.41 10.31
CA GLU A 245 -19.07 -27.49 10.58
C GLU A 245 -17.86 -27.45 9.64
N GLU A 246 -18.09 -27.24 8.34
CA GLU A 246 -17.02 -27.12 7.35
C GLU A 246 -16.18 -25.86 7.60
N PHE A 247 -16.83 -24.73 7.88
CA PHE A 247 -16.18 -23.49 8.25
C PHE A 247 -15.26 -23.68 9.46
N ALA A 248 -15.79 -24.28 10.54
CA ALA A 248 -15.02 -24.56 11.75
C ALA A 248 -13.84 -25.51 11.48
N SER A 249 -14.00 -26.48 10.58
CA SER A 249 -12.93 -27.39 10.20
C SER A 249 -11.78 -26.64 9.51
N TYR A 250 -12.09 -25.83 8.49
CA TYR A 250 -11.05 -25.07 7.77
C TYR A 250 -10.37 -24.04 8.65
N VAL A 251 -11.11 -23.35 9.52
CA VAL A 251 -10.54 -22.42 10.50
C VAL A 251 -9.61 -23.16 11.47
N SER A 252 -9.96 -24.38 11.88
CA SER A 252 -9.11 -25.16 12.79
C SER A 252 -7.76 -25.56 12.19
N ASP A 253 -7.67 -25.72 10.87
CA ASP A 253 -6.40 -26.01 10.19
C ASP A 253 -5.41 -24.85 10.31
N MET A 254 -5.91 -23.62 10.44
CA MET A 254 -5.09 -22.41 10.62
C MET A 254 -4.43 -22.35 12.01
N ALA A 255 -4.89 -23.14 13.00
CA ALA A 255 -4.25 -23.20 14.32
C ALA A 255 -2.78 -23.63 14.23
N ASN A 256 -2.41 -24.39 13.19
CA ASN A 256 -1.03 -24.76 12.89
C ASN A 256 -0.12 -23.58 12.55
N TYR A 257 -0.71 -22.45 12.11
CA TYR A 257 0.00 -21.21 11.84
C TYR A 257 -0.04 -20.23 13.02
N GLY A 258 -0.68 -20.61 14.13
CA GLY A 258 -0.71 -19.83 15.35
C GLY A 258 -1.80 -18.75 15.37
N ILE A 259 -2.95 -18.96 14.71
CA ILE A 259 -4.11 -18.07 14.89
C ILE A 259 -4.53 -18.00 16.36
N ARG A 260 -4.90 -16.79 16.80
CA ARG A 260 -5.25 -16.51 18.20
C ARG A 260 -6.58 -15.79 18.33
N VAL A 261 -6.93 -14.94 17.37
CA VAL A 261 -8.18 -14.16 17.38
C VAL A 261 -9.04 -14.63 16.22
N VAL A 262 -10.23 -15.15 16.51
CA VAL A 262 -11.01 -15.93 15.53
C VAL A 262 -12.46 -15.47 15.54
N GLY A 263 -13.02 -15.17 14.37
CA GLY A 263 -14.44 -14.87 14.21
C GLY A 263 -14.92 -15.21 12.81
N GLY A 264 -16.00 -14.56 12.39
CA GLY A 264 -16.52 -14.66 11.03
C GLY A 264 -16.83 -13.30 10.43
N CYS A 265 -16.83 -13.22 9.10
CA CYS A 265 -17.24 -12.04 8.34
C CYS A 265 -18.55 -12.37 7.60
N CYS A 266 -18.70 -11.97 6.34
CA CYS A 266 -19.97 -12.03 5.62
C CYS A 266 -20.51 -13.47 5.53
N GLY A 267 -21.80 -13.63 5.81
CA GLY A 267 -22.48 -14.94 5.82
C GLY A 267 -22.43 -15.69 7.15
N THR A 268 -21.66 -15.23 8.14
CA THR A 268 -21.49 -15.95 9.41
C THR A 268 -22.49 -15.50 10.48
N ASN A 269 -23.38 -16.41 10.87
CA ASN A 269 -24.34 -16.24 11.98
C ASN A 269 -23.77 -16.84 13.30
N PRO A 270 -24.50 -16.79 14.44
CA PRO A 270 -24.04 -17.35 15.71
C PRO A 270 -23.71 -18.86 15.70
N GLU A 271 -24.29 -19.65 14.79
CA GLU A 271 -24.02 -21.10 14.69
C GLU A 271 -22.59 -21.38 14.23
N TYR A 272 -22.05 -20.55 13.33
CA TYR A 272 -20.65 -20.63 12.86
C TYR A 272 -19.67 -20.39 14.01
N ILE A 273 -19.94 -19.38 14.84
CA ILE A 273 -19.10 -19.06 16.00
C ILE A 273 -19.13 -20.22 16.99
N LYS A 274 -20.31 -20.75 17.30
CA LYS A 274 -20.47 -21.89 18.21
C LYS A 274 -19.75 -23.15 17.71
N ALA A 275 -19.87 -23.45 16.41
CA ALA A 275 -19.17 -24.58 15.78
C ALA A 275 -17.64 -24.41 15.85
N THR A 276 -17.15 -23.20 15.58
CA THR A 276 -15.73 -22.85 15.63
C THR A 276 -15.16 -22.98 17.04
N ILE A 277 -15.86 -22.45 18.05
CA ILE A 277 -15.47 -22.59 19.47
C ILE A 277 -15.40 -24.07 19.87
N LYS A 278 -16.42 -24.85 19.51
CA LYS A 278 -16.47 -26.28 19.82
C LYS A 278 -15.26 -27.01 19.20
N LYS A 279 -14.95 -26.73 17.94
CA LYS A 279 -13.83 -27.37 17.23
C LYS A 279 -12.47 -26.99 17.82
N LEU A 280 -12.27 -25.70 18.13
CA LEU A 280 -11.00 -25.20 18.67
C LEU A 280 -10.79 -25.51 20.17
N SER A 281 -11.85 -25.86 20.91
CA SER A 281 -11.74 -26.20 22.34
C SER A 281 -10.81 -27.38 22.64
N THR A 282 -10.50 -28.22 21.64
CA THR A 282 -9.61 -29.38 21.77
C THR A 282 -8.28 -29.22 21.02
N ILE A 283 -7.99 -28.04 20.46
CA ILE A 283 -6.82 -27.80 19.59
C ILE A 283 -6.04 -26.62 20.16
N HIS A 284 -4.77 -26.79 20.53
CA HIS A 284 -3.95 -25.66 20.95
C HIS A 284 -3.26 -25.00 19.75
N PRO A 285 -3.16 -23.67 19.69
CA PRO A 285 -2.49 -22.97 18.61
C PRO A 285 -0.98 -23.20 18.68
N LYS A 286 -0.33 -23.31 17.52
CA LYS A 286 1.13 -23.40 17.47
C LYS A 286 1.76 -22.02 17.69
N VAL A 287 2.07 -21.69 18.95
CA VAL A 287 2.68 -20.40 19.34
C VAL A 287 4.19 -20.59 19.53
N GLU A 288 4.96 -20.48 18.44
CA GLU A 288 6.42 -20.41 18.50
C GLU A 288 6.86 -18.97 18.22
N LYS A 289 7.67 -18.37 19.13
CA LYS A 289 8.32 -17.08 18.85
C LYS A 289 9.38 -17.29 17.77
N LYS A 290 9.22 -16.61 16.64
CA LYS A 290 10.09 -16.71 15.48
C LYS A 290 11.10 -15.56 15.50
N GLU A 291 12.32 -15.84 15.04
CA GLU A 291 13.23 -14.77 14.63
C GLU A 291 12.69 -14.16 13.34
N LEU A 292 12.36 -12.87 13.39
CA LEU A 292 11.81 -12.17 12.23
C LEU A 292 12.95 -11.73 11.31
N PRO A 293 12.80 -11.84 9.98
CA PRO A 293 13.80 -11.35 9.04
C PRO A 293 13.98 -9.83 9.17
N SER A 294 15.22 -9.35 9.06
CA SER A 294 15.48 -7.92 8.85
C SER A 294 15.00 -7.53 7.45
N ALA A 295 14.08 -6.57 7.39
CA ALA A 295 13.47 -6.14 6.15
C ALA A 295 12.92 -4.70 6.22
N VAL A 296 12.83 -4.09 5.05
CA VAL A 296 12.23 -2.77 4.78
C VAL A 296 11.26 -2.91 3.61
N CYS A 297 10.25 -2.06 3.52
CA CYS A 297 9.26 -2.17 2.46
C CYS A 297 8.72 -0.81 2.01
N SER A 298 8.32 -0.75 0.74
CA SER A 298 7.31 0.19 0.27
C SER A 298 5.92 -0.38 0.54
N SER A 299 4.89 0.17 -0.10
CA SER A 299 3.53 -0.36 -0.04
C SER A 299 3.41 -1.74 -0.68
N SER A 300 4.21 -2.05 -1.71
CA SER A 300 4.00 -3.20 -2.60
C SER A 300 5.24 -4.09 -2.79
N LYS A 301 6.36 -3.75 -2.16
CA LYS A 301 7.60 -4.52 -2.27
C LYS A 301 8.37 -4.52 -0.96
N THR A 302 8.63 -5.72 -0.47
CA THR A 302 9.54 -5.95 0.65
C THR A 302 10.95 -6.34 0.18
N VAL A 303 11.96 -5.72 0.79
CA VAL A 303 13.38 -6.04 0.62
C VAL A 303 13.91 -6.66 1.90
N VAL A 304 14.25 -7.95 1.84
CA VAL A 304 14.86 -8.69 2.95
C VAL A 304 16.37 -8.53 2.92
N ILE A 305 16.96 -8.21 4.08
CA ILE A 305 18.38 -7.97 4.25
C ILE A 305 19.06 -9.28 4.68
N ASN A 306 18.97 -10.29 3.81
CA ASN A 306 19.58 -11.62 4.00
C ASN A 306 20.82 -11.84 3.12
N GLN A 307 21.12 -10.89 2.25
CA GLN A 307 22.28 -10.82 1.38
C GLN A 307 22.59 -9.33 1.15
N PRO A 308 23.74 -8.97 0.55
CA PRO A 308 24.02 -7.57 0.25
C PRO A 308 22.93 -6.96 -0.63
N ARG A 309 22.36 -5.79 -0.28
CA ARG A 309 21.32 -5.07 -1.03
C ARG A 309 21.79 -3.67 -1.40
N ILE A 310 21.58 -3.28 -2.66
CA ILE A 310 22.09 -2.00 -3.18
C ILE A 310 21.18 -0.84 -2.76
N ILE A 311 21.76 0.16 -2.10
CA ILE A 311 21.12 1.45 -1.85
C ILE A 311 21.62 2.46 -2.89
N GLY A 312 20.71 3.01 -3.70
CA GLY A 312 21.04 4.01 -4.71
C GLY A 312 21.30 5.39 -4.12
N GLU A 313 22.46 6.00 -4.41
CA GLU A 313 22.93 7.27 -3.80
C GLU A 313 22.58 8.56 -4.58
N ARG A 314 21.90 8.47 -5.72
CA ARG A 314 21.85 9.61 -6.68
C ARG A 314 20.84 10.70 -6.33
N ILE A 315 19.82 10.42 -5.52
CA ILE A 315 18.86 11.42 -5.04
C ILE A 315 19.51 12.17 -3.87
N ASN A 316 20.47 13.02 -4.23
CA ASN A 316 21.27 13.77 -3.27
C ASN A 316 21.86 15.02 -3.96
N PRO A 317 21.59 16.25 -3.48
CA PRO A 317 22.05 17.50 -4.09
C PRO A 317 23.55 17.78 -3.91
N THR A 318 24.24 17.05 -3.05
CA THR A 318 25.65 17.31 -2.69
C THR A 318 26.55 17.23 -3.92
N GLY A 319 27.23 18.34 -4.22
CA GLY A 319 28.13 18.44 -5.39
C GLY A 319 27.46 18.47 -6.77
N LYS A 320 26.12 18.41 -6.88
CA LYS A 320 25.40 18.29 -8.16
C LYS A 320 24.62 19.57 -8.51
N LYS A 321 25.17 20.39 -9.42
CA LYS A 321 24.56 21.69 -9.81
C LYS A 321 23.12 21.55 -10.32
N ARG A 322 22.88 20.65 -11.29
CA ARG A 322 21.54 20.40 -11.87
C ARG A 322 20.53 19.96 -10.81
N PHE A 323 20.92 19.09 -9.88
CA PHE A 323 20.03 18.64 -8.80
C PHE A 323 19.67 19.80 -7.85
N LYS A 324 20.63 20.65 -7.52
CA LYS A 324 20.36 21.85 -6.70
C LYS A 324 19.41 22.83 -7.40
N GLU A 325 19.54 22.98 -8.72
CA GLU A 325 18.62 23.80 -9.52
C GLU A 325 17.22 23.19 -9.57
N ALA A 326 17.12 21.87 -9.76
CA ALA A 326 15.85 21.16 -9.75
C ALA A 326 15.09 21.34 -8.42
N LEU A 327 15.76 21.18 -7.27
CA LEU A 327 15.16 21.44 -5.96
C LEU A 327 14.67 22.89 -5.81
N LYS A 328 15.46 23.88 -6.25
CA LYS A 328 15.05 25.30 -6.17
C LYS A 328 13.86 25.62 -7.07
N ASN A 329 13.79 24.98 -8.23
CA ASN A 329 12.72 25.20 -9.21
C ASN A 329 11.49 24.32 -8.96
N ASN A 330 11.49 23.48 -7.92
CA ASN A 330 10.48 22.44 -7.69
C ASN A 330 10.29 21.50 -8.89
N ASP A 331 11.36 21.23 -9.64
CA ASP A 331 11.38 20.25 -10.72
C ASP A 331 11.47 18.84 -10.13
N LEU A 332 10.31 18.29 -9.75
CA LEU A 332 10.20 16.95 -9.19
C LEU A 332 10.46 15.87 -10.26
N ASP A 333 10.13 16.12 -11.54
CA ASP A 333 10.32 15.13 -12.61
C ASP A 333 11.78 14.74 -12.76
N TYR A 334 12.71 15.70 -12.63
CA TYR A 334 14.13 15.37 -12.59
C TYR A 334 14.49 14.40 -11.45
N ILE A 335 13.91 14.58 -10.26
CA ILE A 335 14.14 13.71 -9.09
C ILE A 335 13.54 12.32 -9.33
N LEU A 336 12.33 12.26 -9.89
CA LEU A 336 11.66 11.01 -10.25
C LEU A 336 12.44 10.23 -11.32
N GLY A 337 12.97 10.93 -12.32
CA GLY A 337 13.88 10.37 -13.32
C GLY A 337 15.12 9.72 -12.69
N GLN A 338 15.74 10.38 -11.69
CA GLN A 338 16.86 9.77 -10.94
C GLN A 338 16.44 8.52 -10.15
N ALA A 339 15.21 8.43 -9.66
CA ALA A 339 14.71 7.23 -8.99
C ALA A 339 14.55 6.06 -9.97
N ILE A 340 13.95 6.32 -11.12
CA ILE A 340 13.71 5.33 -12.18
C ILE A 340 15.04 4.82 -12.75
N GLU A 341 15.96 5.73 -13.09
CA GLU A 341 17.30 5.39 -13.57
C GLU A 341 18.03 4.47 -12.58
N GLN A 342 17.93 4.76 -11.29
CA GLN A 342 18.59 3.94 -10.26
C GLN A 342 17.94 2.58 -10.09
N ALA A 343 16.61 2.51 -10.12
CA ALA A 343 15.90 1.24 -10.08
C ALA A 343 16.29 0.34 -11.26
N GLN A 344 16.35 0.92 -12.47
CA GLN A 344 16.83 0.21 -13.67
C GLN A 344 18.31 -0.17 -13.59
N GLY A 345 19.13 0.65 -12.91
CA GLY A 345 20.52 0.33 -12.61
C GLY A 345 20.71 -0.84 -11.64
N GLY A 346 19.65 -1.29 -10.96
CA GLY A 346 19.68 -2.39 -10.00
C GLY A 346 19.73 -1.93 -8.53
N ALA A 347 19.34 -0.69 -8.22
CA ALA A 347 19.04 -0.32 -6.85
C ALA A 347 17.84 -1.13 -6.33
N GLU A 348 17.93 -1.55 -5.07
CA GLU A 348 16.84 -2.23 -4.38
C GLU A 348 16.20 -1.32 -3.32
N ILE A 349 16.93 -0.32 -2.86
CA ILE A 349 16.51 0.73 -1.93
C ILE A 349 17.04 2.05 -2.49
N LEU A 350 16.33 3.16 -2.27
CA LEU A 350 16.79 4.50 -2.70
C LEU A 350 17.10 5.36 -1.49
N ASP A 351 18.31 5.92 -1.42
CA ASP A 351 18.65 6.98 -0.49
C ASP A 351 18.09 8.30 -1.00
N VAL A 352 17.41 9.05 -0.13
CA VAL A 352 16.68 10.28 -0.47
C VAL A 352 17.14 11.40 0.46
N ASN A 353 18.04 12.24 -0.05
CA ASN A 353 18.47 13.48 0.58
C ASN A 353 18.03 14.67 -0.29
N VAL A 354 17.30 15.61 0.31
CA VAL A 354 16.89 16.87 -0.35
C VAL A 354 17.42 18.11 0.38
N GLY A 355 18.42 17.93 1.24
CA GLY A 355 19.02 19.00 2.04
C GLY A 355 19.74 20.03 1.18
N LEU A 356 19.23 21.26 1.15
CA LEU A 356 19.82 22.36 0.42
C LEU A 356 19.61 23.68 1.17
N PRO A 357 20.67 24.47 1.42
CA PRO A 357 20.50 25.80 2.00
C PRO A 357 19.60 26.70 1.13
N GLY A 358 18.59 27.31 1.77
CA GLY A 358 17.68 28.27 1.12
C GLY A 358 16.37 27.70 0.60
N ILE A 359 16.05 26.44 0.89
CA ILE A 359 14.71 25.86 0.66
C ILE A 359 14.13 25.34 1.98
N ASP A 360 12.81 25.15 2.02
CA ASP A 360 12.17 24.39 3.10
C ASP A 360 12.40 22.89 2.86
N GLU A 361 13.37 22.32 3.59
CA GLU A 361 13.73 20.90 3.48
C GLU A 361 12.56 19.98 3.88
N LYS A 362 11.75 20.39 4.86
CA LYS A 362 10.61 19.59 5.35
C LYS A 362 9.54 19.49 4.28
N GLU A 363 9.12 20.63 3.72
CA GLU A 363 8.12 20.66 2.65
C GLU A 363 8.60 19.91 1.40
N MET A 364 9.86 20.13 0.99
CA MET A 364 10.45 19.46 -0.15
C MET A 364 10.57 17.94 0.05
N MET A 365 10.93 17.49 1.26
CA MET A 365 11.02 16.07 1.58
C MET A 365 9.64 15.40 1.50
N ILE A 366 8.59 16.02 2.04
CA ILE A 366 7.22 15.51 1.95
C ILE A 366 6.79 15.36 0.48
N LYS A 367 6.99 16.40 -0.34
CA LYS A 367 6.67 16.37 -1.78
C LYS A 367 7.43 15.27 -2.50
N THR A 368 8.74 15.17 -2.23
CA THR A 368 9.62 14.19 -2.87
C THR A 368 9.22 12.77 -2.49
N VAL A 369 8.96 12.47 -1.21
CA VAL A 369 8.52 11.14 -0.76
C VAL A 369 7.19 10.75 -1.40
N LYS A 370 6.18 11.64 -1.38
CA LYS A 370 4.89 11.38 -2.03
C LYS A 370 5.05 11.08 -3.53
N ALA A 371 5.86 11.87 -4.22
CA ALA A 371 6.08 11.71 -5.65
C ALA A 371 6.84 10.42 -5.99
N LEU A 372 7.90 10.09 -5.23
CA LEU A 372 8.68 8.87 -5.41
C LEU A 372 7.82 7.61 -5.26
N GLN A 373 6.93 7.58 -4.27
CA GLN A 373 6.00 6.46 -4.05
C GLN A 373 5.03 6.22 -5.21
N GLY A 374 4.81 7.22 -6.06
CA GLY A 374 3.99 7.07 -7.27
C GLY A 374 4.73 6.35 -8.41
N VAL A 375 6.03 6.62 -8.59
CA VAL A 375 6.80 6.13 -9.76
C VAL A 375 7.62 4.87 -9.48
N THR A 376 7.89 4.56 -8.21
CA THR A 376 8.72 3.41 -7.82
C THR A 376 8.14 2.66 -6.64
N ASN A 377 8.31 1.33 -6.66
CA ASN A 377 8.00 0.45 -5.54
C ASN A 377 9.22 0.14 -4.67
N LEU A 378 10.38 0.78 -4.90
CA LEU A 378 11.55 0.55 -4.06
C LEU A 378 11.36 1.18 -2.67
N PRO A 379 11.75 0.50 -1.58
CA PRO A 379 11.81 1.12 -0.26
C PRO A 379 12.75 2.33 -0.23
N LEU A 380 12.46 3.28 0.66
CA LEU A 380 13.24 4.52 0.78
C LEU A 380 14.08 4.53 2.06
N GLN A 381 15.30 5.03 1.93
CA GLN A 381 16.14 5.49 3.02
C GLN A 381 16.05 7.02 3.06
N LEU A 382 15.42 7.54 4.11
CA LEU A 382 15.18 8.97 4.30
C LEU A 382 16.40 9.60 4.97
N ASP A 383 17.11 10.44 4.22
CA ASP A 383 18.38 11.05 4.63
C ASP A 383 18.18 12.53 4.98
N SER A 384 18.29 12.84 6.27
CA SER A 384 18.30 14.21 6.78
C SER A 384 19.00 14.28 8.15
N THR A 385 19.56 15.45 8.44
CA THR A 385 20.14 15.77 9.76
C THR A 385 19.14 16.42 10.71
N ILE A 386 17.93 16.74 10.22
CA ILE A 386 16.91 17.50 10.97
C ILE A 386 15.80 16.53 11.42
N PRO A 387 15.60 16.30 12.74
CA PRO A 387 14.59 15.37 13.25
C PRO A 387 13.16 15.67 12.76
N GLU A 388 12.78 16.95 12.65
CA GLU A 388 11.46 17.34 12.17
C GLU A 388 11.19 16.99 10.70
N VAL A 389 12.24 16.98 9.86
CA VAL A 389 12.15 16.54 8.46
C VAL A 389 11.93 15.04 8.42
N LEU A 390 12.68 14.28 9.23
CA LEU A 390 12.55 12.83 9.34
C LEU A 390 11.15 12.41 9.83
N GLU A 391 10.63 13.05 10.88
CA GLU A 391 9.28 12.78 11.40
C GLU A 391 8.20 13.07 10.35
N ALA A 392 8.30 14.20 9.65
CA ALA A 392 7.34 14.56 8.62
C ALA A 392 7.35 13.61 7.42
N ALA A 393 8.55 13.20 6.98
CA ALA A 393 8.72 12.25 5.90
C ALA A 393 8.20 10.85 6.29
N LEU A 394 8.49 10.39 7.51
CA LEU A 394 8.00 9.12 8.03
C LEU A 394 6.49 9.09 8.19
N ARG A 395 5.85 10.22 8.52
CA ARG A 395 4.39 10.31 8.64
C ARG A 395 3.70 9.97 7.31
N VAL A 396 4.21 10.51 6.19
CA VAL A 396 3.65 10.29 4.84
C VAL A 396 4.25 9.08 4.11
N TYR A 397 5.23 8.39 4.69
CA TYR A 397 5.84 7.24 4.05
C TYR A 397 4.90 6.02 4.05
N ASN A 398 4.68 5.40 2.90
CA ASN A 398 3.84 4.22 2.77
C ASN A 398 4.67 2.92 2.84
N GLY A 399 4.84 2.39 4.06
CA GLY A 399 5.63 1.20 4.35
C GLY A 399 6.58 1.39 5.53
N LYS A 400 7.69 0.64 5.53
CA LYS A 400 8.77 0.71 6.52
C LYS A 400 10.08 1.21 5.91
N ALA A 401 10.39 2.48 6.18
CA ALA A 401 11.60 3.16 5.69
C ALA A 401 12.85 2.85 6.55
N ILE A 402 14.00 3.30 6.04
CA ILE A 402 15.24 3.44 6.80
C ILE A 402 15.44 4.93 7.13
N VAL A 403 15.74 5.26 8.38
CA VAL A 403 16.16 6.60 8.79
C VAL A 403 17.68 6.69 8.72
N ASN A 404 18.17 7.62 7.89
CA ASN A 404 19.58 7.98 7.78
C ASN A 404 19.76 9.44 8.29
N SER A 405 20.17 9.67 9.53
CA SER A 405 20.69 8.71 10.49
C SER A 405 20.58 9.22 11.93
N VAL A 406 20.99 8.37 12.87
CA VAL A 406 21.31 8.72 14.26
C VAL A 406 22.82 8.57 14.48
N ASN A 407 23.41 9.27 15.44
CA ASN A 407 24.82 9.11 15.79
C ASN A 407 25.02 8.82 17.29
N GLY A 408 26.27 8.72 17.74
CA GLY A 408 26.63 8.39 19.12
C GLY A 408 26.37 9.51 20.15
N GLU A 409 26.00 10.71 19.72
CA GLU A 409 25.70 11.83 20.61
C GLU A 409 24.37 11.62 21.36
N GLU A 410 24.35 12.07 22.61
CA GLU A 410 23.19 11.88 23.48
C GLU A 410 21.95 12.64 22.98
N GLU A 411 22.16 13.80 22.36
CA GLU A 411 21.09 14.61 21.77
C GLU A 411 20.50 13.95 20.52
N SER A 412 21.35 13.46 19.61
CA SER A 412 20.91 12.73 18.42
C SER A 412 20.07 11.49 18.80
N LEU A 413 20.55 10.68 19.75
CA LEU A 413 19.84 9.50 20.23
C LEU A 413 18.47 9.83 20.83
N LYS A 414 18.37 10.91 21.62
CA LYS A 414 17.12 11.33 22.27
C LYS A 414 16.10 11.90 21.29
N ASN A 415 16.55 12.54 20.21
CA ASN A 415 15.66 13.19 19.26
C ASN A 415 15.23 12.23 18.14
N VAL A 416 16.11 11.36 17.65
CA VAL A 416 15.85 10.52 16.47
C VAL A 416 15.22 9.17 16.84
N LEU A 417 15.71 8.47 17.88
CA LEU A 417 15.24 7.12 18.19
C LEU A 417 13.73 7.07 18.56
N PRO A 418 13.15 8.03 19.30
CA PRO A 418 11.70 8.05 19.54
C PRO A 418 10.88 8.18 18.25
N ILE A 419 11.36 8.96 17.28
CA ILE A 419 10.71 9.09 15.96
C ILE A 419 10.77 7.74 15.22
N VAL A 420 11.94 7.10 15.18
CA VAL A 420 12.11 5.76 14.59
C VAL A 420 11.14 4.76 15.22
N LYS A 421 11.01 4.77 16.55
CA LYS A 421 10.10 3.88 17.29
C LYS A 421 8.63 4.17 17.00
N LYS A 422 8.23 5.45 16.96
CA LYS A 422 6.84 5.89 16.70
C LYS A 422 6.33 5.39 15.34
N TYR A 423 7.16 5.49 14.30
CA TYR A 423 6.78 5.11 12.94
C TYR A 423 7.23 3.71 12.52
N GLY A 424 7.91 2.97 13.41
CA GLY A 424 8.33 1.59 13.14
C GLY A 424 9.45 1.44 12.11
N ALA A 425 10.26 2.48 11.90
CA ALA A 425 11.32 2.49 10.88
C ALA A 425 12.55 1.67 11.29
N ALA A 426 13.39 1.32 10.31
CA ALA A 426 14.78 0.95 10.57
C ALA A 426 15.64 2.21 10.73
N VAL A 427 16.82 2.10 11.33
CA VAL A 427 17.72 3.23 11.57
C VAL A 427 19.17 2.91 11.27
N VAL A 428 19.85 3.83 10.60
CA VAL A 428 21.30 3.84 10.41
C VAL A 428 21.94 4.60 11.57
N GLY A 429 22.81 3.91 12.31
CA GLY A 429 23.66 4.47 13.35
C GLY A 429 25.06 4.78 12.83
N LEU A 430 25.41 6.06 12.76
CA LEU A 430 26.77 6.50 12.41
C LEU A 430 27.70 6.35 13.60
N THR A 431 28.86 5.72 13.38
CA THR A 431 29.88 5.50 14.41
C THR A 431 30.76 6.73 14.68
N LEU A 432 30.11 7.88 14.89
CA LEU A 432 30.73 9.15 15.28
C LEU A 432 30.02 9.72 16.51
N ASP A 433 30.71 10.60 17.23
CA ASP A 433 30.14 11.38 18.33
C ASP A 433 30.66 12.83 18.29
N LYS A 434 30.48 13.55 19.40
CA LYS A 434 30.92 14.96 19.57
C LYS A 434 32.41 15.20 19.28
N ASP A 435 33.25 14.18 19.45
CA ASP A 435 34.69 14.26 19.21
C ASP A 435 35.04 13.90 17.75
N GLY A 436 34.01 13.69 16.91
CA GLY A 436 34.10 13.37 15.50
C GLY A 436 34.16 11.87 15.23
N ILE A 437 34.80 11.51 14.12
CA ILE A 437 34.93 10.11 13.68
C ILE A 437 36.16 9.50 14.36
N PRO A 438 36.02 8.42 15.16
CA PRO A 438 37.17 7.79 15.76
C PRO A 438 38.13 7.19 14.71
N PRO A 439 39.45 7.33 14.86
CA PRO A 439 40.42 6.82 13.89
C PRO A 439 40.62 5.29 13.96
N LYS A 440 40.10 4.63 14.99
CA LYS A 440 40.32 3.21 15.29
C LYS A 440 39.03 2.42 15.34
N ALA A 441 39.06 1.20 14.79
CA ALA A 441 37.90 0.33 14.70
C ALA A 441 37.26 0.03 16.06
N GLU A 442 38.06 -0.15 17.10
CA GLU A 442 37.58 -0.48 18.45
C GLU A 442 36.69 0.62 19.03
N LYS A 443 37.03 1.89 18.79
CA LYS A 443 36.19 3.01 19.27
C LYS A 443 34.90 3.13 18.48
N ARG A 444 34.94 2.90 17.15
CA ARG A 444 33.72 2.87 16.32
C ARG A 444 32.78 1.76 16.77
N PHE A 445 33.34 0.60 17.11
CA PHE A 445 32.59 -0.53 17.67
C PHE A 445 31.89 -0.19 18.99
N GLU A 446 32.56 0.50 19.92
CA GLU A 446 31.93 0.93 21.17
C GLU A 446 30.78 1.92 20.94
N ILE A 447 30.90 2.83 19.98
CA ILE A 447 29.80 3.72 19.59
C ILE A 447 28.64 2.91 18.99
N ALA A 448 28.91 1.96 18.09
CA ALA A 448 27.89 1.09 17.53
C ALA A 448 27.12 0.31 18.62
N LYS A 449 27.85 -0.23 19.61
CA LYS A 449 27.28 -0.91 20.77
C LYS A 449 26.41 0.01 21.61
N LYS A 450 26.85 1.27 21.82
CA LYS A 450 26.07 2.29 22.51
C LYS A 450 24.74 2.56 21.79
N ILE A 451 24.78 2.81 20.48
CA ILE A 451 23.59 3.06 19.66
C ILE A 451 22.62 1.87 19.74
N MET A 452 23.14 0.65 19.58
CA MET A 452 22.36 -0.58 19.68
C MET A 452 21.64 -0.70 21.04
N ASN A 453 22.36 -0.52 22.14
CA ASN A 453 21.78 -0.64 23.48
C ASN A 453 20.65 0.38 23.70
N ARG A 454 20.85 1.64 23.26
CA ARG A 454 19.84 2.70 23.42
C ARG A 454 18.60 2.48 22.57
N ALA A 455 18.76 1.94 21.36
CA ALA A 455 17.64 1.53 20.52
C ALA A 455 16.85 0.36 21.15
N LEU A 456 17.54 -0.67 21.67
CA LEU A 456 16.91 -1.80 22.36
C LEU A 456 16.15 -1.37 23.63
N GLU A 457 16.71 -0.45 24.41
CA GLU A 457 16.09 0.08 25.65
C GLU A 457 14.71 0.70 25.40
N ILE A 458 14.50 1.36 24.26
CA ILE A 458 13.21 1.96 23.89
C ILE A 458 12.32 1.01 23.05
N GLY A 459 12.76 -0.23 22.86
CA GLY A 459 12.01 -1.28 22.16
C GLY A 459 12.14 -1.24 20.63
N ILE A 460 13.21 -0.69 20.06
CA ILE A 460 13.57 -0.92 18.67
C ILE A 460 14.36 -2.22 18.60
N SER A 461 13.83 -3.20 17.87
CA SER A 461 14.45 -4.52 17.76
C SER A 461 15.78 -4.47 17.00
N LYS A 462 16.65 -5.44 17.28
CA LYS A 462 18.01 -5.53 16.74
C LYS A 462 18.03 -5.59 15.20
N GLU A 463 17.07 -6.29 14.61
CA GLU A 463 16.89 -6.43 13.17
C GLU A 463 16.60 -5.11 12.44
N ASN A 464 16.28 -4.03 13.17
CA ASN A 464 16.01 -2.69 12.62
C ASN A 464 17.17 -1.71 12.80
N ILE A 465 18.32 -2.18 13.28
CA ILE A 465 19.49 -1.34 13.59
C ILE A 465 20.62 -1.67 12.60
N PHE A 466 20.98 -0.71 11.75
CA PHE A 466 22.07 -0.83 10.79
C PHE A 466 23.20 0.12 11.20
N ILE A 467 24.45 -0.28 11.03
CA ILE A 467 25.59 0.50 11.50
C ILE A 467 26.45 0.96 10.33
N ASP A 468 26.67 2.27 10.26
CA ASP A 468 27.67 2.87 9.36
C ASP A 468 29.00 3.06 10.10
N CYS A 469 30.00 2.29 9.68
CA CYS A 469 31.36 2.35 10.22
C CYS A 469 32.20 3.50 9.64
N LEU A 470 31.58 4.33 8.80
CA LEU A 470 32.09 5.54 8.16
C LEU A 470 33.25 5.27 7.21
N THR A 471 32.98 5.42 5.91
CA THR A 471 34.01 5.40 4.87
C THR A 471 34.73 6.74 4.83
N LEU A 472 36.04 6.72 5.07
CA LEU A 472 36.90 7.90 4.98
C LEU A 472 37.62 7.97 3.63
N THR A 473 37.96 9.19 3.20
CA THR A 473 38.57 9.44 1.90
C THR A 473 40.04 9.02 1.89
N ALA A 474 40.42 8.10 1.01
CA ALA A 474 41.76 7.52 0.99
C ALA A 474 42.87 8.54 0.65
N SER A 475 42.54 9.62 -0.09
CA SER A 475 43.51 10.67 -0.42
C SER A 475 43.94 11.52 0.78
N ALA A 476 43.13 11.57 1.84
CA ALA A 476 43.37 12.39 3.03
C ALA A 476 43.67 11.54 4.27
N GLU A 477 42.97 10.41 4.42
CA GLU A 477 42.97 9.60 5.64
C GLU A 477 43.28 8.12 5.35
N GLN A 478 44.27 7.87 4.50
CA GLN A 478 44.61 6.53 3.99
C GLN A 478 44.77 5.46 5.08
N ALA A 479 45.37 5.82 6.22
CA ALA A 479 45.59 4.89 7.34
C ALA A 479 44.27 4.39 7.98
N ALA A 480 43.17 5.13 7.83
CA ALA A 480 41.88 4.80 8.42
C ALA A 480 40.99 3.92 7.51
N VAL A 481 41.37 3.72 6.24
CA VAL A 481 40.60 2.92 5.28
C VAL A 481 40.42 1.48 5.76
N MET A 482 41.50 0.85 6.21
CA MET A 482 41.44 -0.53 6.72
C MET A 482 40.78 -0.61 8.11
N GLU A 483 40.79 0.48 8.88
CA GLU A 483 40.08 0.55 10.16
C GLU A 483 38.56 0.55 9.94
N THR A 484 38.04 1.16 8.87
CA THR A 484 36.62 1.04 8.47
C THR A 484 36.25 -0.43 8.23
N LEU A 485 37.04 -1.16 7.43
CA LEU A 485 36.76 -2.58 7.13
C LEU A 485 36.84 -3.48 8.37
N LYS A 486 37.82 -3.21 9.24
CA LYS A 486 37.94 -3.90 10.54
C LYS A 486 36.72 -3.64 11.42
N ALA A 487 36.24 -2.40 11.49
CA ALA A 487 35.04 -2.04 12.25
C ALA A 487 33.79 -2.75 11.70
N VAL A 488 33.59 -2.76 10.38
CA VAL A 488 32.50 -3.51 9.72
C VAL A 488 32.50 -4.98 10.15
N ASN A 489 33.67 -5.63 10.08
CA ASN A 489 33.79 -7.02 10.47
C ASN A 489 33.49 -7.25 11.96
N MET A 490 33.99 -6.39 12.84
CA MET A 490 33.71 -6.47 14.28
C MET A 490 32.22 -6.30 14.58
N VAL A 491 31.56 -5.31 13.98
CA VAL A 491 30.11 -5.09 14.15
C VAL A 491 29.31 -6.29 13.65
N LYS A 492 29.64 -6.81 12.46
CA LYS A 492 28.94 -7.96 11.87
C LYS A 492 29.09 -9.23 12.70
N THR A 493 30.31 -9.55 13.13
CA THR A 493 30.62 -10.84 13.78
C THR A 493 30.39 -10.84 15.28
N GLN A 494 30.61 -9.72 15.97
CA GLN A 494 30.53 -9.65 17.43
C GLN A 494 29.23 -9.02 17.93
N LEU A 495 28.71 -7.98 17.25
CA LEU A 495 27.39 -7.42 17.59
C LEU A 495 26.26 -8.13 16.84
N GLY A 496 26.53 -8.81 15.72
CA GLY A 496 25.49 -9.46 14.91
C GLY A 496 24.49 -8.48 14.33
N LEU A 497 24.94 -7.27 13.97
CA LEU A 497 24.15 -6.23 13.31
C LEU A 497 24.43 -6.20 11.81
N HIS A 498 23.48 -5.68 11.03
CA HIS A 498 23.75 -5.35 9.64
C HIS A 498 24.60 -4.10 9.52
N THR A 499 25.41 -4.03 8.48
CA THR A 499 26.29 -2.89 8.23
C THR A 499 25.95 -2.20 6.92
N VAL A 500 26.08 -0.87 6.91
CA VAL A 500 25.83 0.02 5.78
C VAL A 500 27.08 0.89 5.56
N LEU A 501 27.39 1.26 4.33
CA LEU A 501 28.50 2.17 4.05
C LEU A 501 28.21 3.02 2.82
N GLY A 502 28.48 4.33 2.94
CA GLY A 502 28.73 5.22 1.80
C GLY A 502 30.03 4.85 1.09
N VAL A 503 29.97 3.92 0.14
CA VAL A 503 31.17 3.35 -0.51
C VAL A 503 31.88 4.40 -1.36
N SER A 504 31.13 5.28 -2.04
CA SER A 504 31.65 6.28 -2.96
C SER A 504 32.57 7.34 -2.32
N ASN A 505 32.55 7.45 -0.98
CA ASN A 505 33.36 8.41 -0.22
C ASN A 505 34.87 8.08 -0.23
N ILE A 506 35.22 6.81 -0.46
CA ILE A 506 36.61 6.32 -0.42
C ILE A 506 37.51 7.03 -1.45
N SER A 507 36.95 7.39 -2.59
CA SER A 507 37.71 7.87 -3.76
C SER A 507 37.63 9.37 -3.99
N PHE A 508 37.04 10.16 -3.09
CA PHE A 508 37.04 11.61 -3.25
C PHE A 508 38.47 12.14 -3.42
N GLY A 509 38.66 13.09 -4.35
CA GLY A 509 39.97 13.65 -4.65
C GLY A 509 40.94 12.76 -5.44
N LEU A 510 40.58 11.52 -5.79
CA LEU A 510 41.43 10.61 -6.56
C LEU A 510 41.03 10.49 -8.04
N PRO A 511 41.99 10.28 -8.97
CA PRO A 511 41.69 9.89 -10.35
C PRO A 511 41.17 8.45 -10.41
N ASN A 512 40.45 8.11 -11.48
CA ASN A 512 39.90 6.76 -11.73
C ASN A 512 39.13 6.20 -10.51
N ARG A 513 38.18 6.98 -10.01
CA ARG A 513 37.35 6.67 -8.83
C ARG A 513 36.67 5.31 -8.92
N GLY A 514 36.22 4.90 -10.12
CA GLY A 514 35.52 3.64 -10.34
C GLY A 514 36.36 2.42 -9.95
N LEU A 515 37.66 2.42 -10.27
CA LEU A 515 38.57 1.34 -9.89
C LEU A 515 38.71 1.23 -8.37
N VAL A 516 38.90 2.36 -7.69
CA VAL A 516 39.07 2.40 -6.22
C VAL A 516 37.78 1.97 -5.53
N ASN A 517 36.63 2.54 -5.95
CA ASN A 517 35.32 2.21 -5.38
C ASN A 517 34.99 0.73 -5.53
N CYS A 518 35.23 0.13 -6.71
CA CYS A 518 34.91 -1.27 -6.97
C CYS A 518 35.76 -2.23 -6.12
N ASN A 519 37.08 -1.99 -6.02
CA ASN A 519 37.95 -2.81 -5.19
C ASN A 519 37.63 -2.66 -3.70
N PHE A 520 37.38 -1.43 -3.23
CA PHE A 520 36.98 -1.20 -1.84
C PHE A 520 35.63 -1.86 -1.53
N LEU A 521 34.66 -1.79 -2.45
CA LEU A 521 33.37 -2.47 -2.31
C LEU A 521 33.55 -3.98 -2.14
N ALA A 522 34.36 -4.63 -2.97
CA ALA A 522 34.62 -6.07 -2.85
C ALA A 522 35.23 -6.43 -1.49
N MET A 523 36.19 -5.62 -1.00
CA MET A 523 36.78 -5.79 0.33
C MET A 523 35.76 -5.58 1.45
N ALA A 524 34.87 -4.60 1.31
CA ALA A 524 33.82 -4.30 2.28
C ALA A 524 32.77 -5.41 2.35
N LEU A 525 32.32 -5.92 1.20
CA LEU A 525 31.41 -7.06 1.10
C LEU A 525 31.99 -8.28 1.83
N HIS A 526 33.25 -8.62 1.53
CA HIS A 526 33.94 -9.72 2.23
C HIS A 526 34.07 -9.48 3.74
N SER A 527 34.25 -8.22 4.16
CA SER A 527 34.35 -7.86 5.58
C SER A 527 33.02 -7.96 6.32
N GLY A 528 31.88 -7.99 5.61
CA GLY A 528 30.54 -8.13 6.18
C GLY A 528 29.55 -7.03 5.81
N LEU A 529 29.81 -6.23 4.76
CA LEU A 529 28.91 -5.17 4.29
C LEU A 529 27.59 -5.75 3.75
N ASP A 530 26.46 -5.31 4.32
CA ASP A 530 25.11 -5.71 3.88
C ASP A 530 24.46 -4.66 2.96
N LEU A 531 24.68 -3.38 3.22
CA LEU A 531 23.98 -2.29 2.54
C LEU A 531 24.98 -1.29 1.93
N PRO A 532 25.58 -1.59 0.76
CA PRO A 532 26.37 -0.60 0.04
C PRO A 532 25.49 0.53 -0.49
N ILE A 533 25.77 1.76 -0.07
CA ILE A 533 25.27 2.99 -0.69
C ILE A 533 26.22 3.33 -1.84
N ILE A 534 25.75 3.15 -3.07
CA ILE A 534 26.53 3.27 -4.32
C ILE A 534 25.70 3.90 -5.43
N ASN A 535 26.37 4.35 -6.50
CA ASN A 535 25.71 4.69 -7.76
C ASN A 535 25.42 3.40 -8.56
N PRO A 536 24.15 2.98 -8.70
CA PRO A 536 23.79 1.74 -9.38
C PRO A 536 23.94 1.83 -10.91
N ASN A 537 24.05 3.03 -11.48
CA ASN A 537 24.19 3.21 -12.92
C ASN A 537 25.62 2.94 -13.43
N ILE A 538 26.56 2.66 -12.52
CA ILE A 538 27.91 2.22 -12.85
C ILE A 538 27.94 0.68 -12.84
N ASP A 539 27.96 0.09 -14.03
CA ASP A 539 27.81 -1.36 -14.22
C ASP A 539 28.87 -2.17 -13.47
N SER A 540 30.10 -1.66 -13.33
CA SER A 540 31.15 -2.33 -12.55
C SER A 540 30.84 -2.41 -11.05
N MET A 541 30.09 -1.44 -10.51
CA MET A 541 29.73 -1.42 -9.09
C MET A 541 28.62 -2.44 -8.79
N THR A 542 27.57 -2.46 -9.60
CA THR A 542 26.48 -3.43 -9.45
C THR A 542 26.94 -4.84 -9.82
N GLY A 543 27.82 -4.95 -10.81
CA GLY A 543 28.49 -6.20 -11.15
C GLY A 543 29.35 -6.76 -10.03
N ALA A 544 30.05 -5.92 -9.26
CA ALA A 544 30.80 -6.38 -8.08
C ALA A 544 29.88 -6.98 -7.00
N VAL A 545 28.70 -6.40 -6.77
CA VAL A 545 27.70 -6.96 -5.84
C VAL A 545 27.15 -8.30 -6.35
N ARG A 546 26.76 -8.39 -7.63
CA ARG A 546 26.28 -9.66 -8.24
C ARG A 546 27.34 -10.75 -8.20
N ALA A 547 28.59 -10.42 -8.57
CA ALA A 547 29.71 -11.35 -8.49
C ALA A 547 29.97 -11.81 -7.05
N TYR A 548 29.87 -10.92 -6.07
CA TYR A 548 29.96 -11.32 -4.67
C TYR A 548 28.82 -12.24 -4.26
N ARG A 549 27.56 -11.94 -4.64
CA ARG A 549 26.41 -12.83 -4.37
C ARG A 549 26.61 -14.23 -4.94
N LEU A 550 27.14 -14.33 -6.16
CA LEU A 550 27.54 -15.60 -6.78
C LEU A 550 28.61 -16.31 -5.95
N LEU A 551 29.74 -15.64 -5.69
CA LEU A 551 30.89 -16.24 -5.01
C LEU A 551 30.62 -16.63 -3.56
N ALA A 552 29.78 -15.87 -2.86
CA ALA A 552 29.36 -16.13 -1.49
C ALA A 552 28.16 -17.08 -1.39
N ASN A 553 27.74 -17.70 -2.51
CA ASN A 553 26.67 -18.68 -2.58
C ASN A 553 25.29 -18.15 -2.13
N TYR A 554 25.02 -16.87 -2.39
CA TYR A 554 23.69 -16.27 -2.30
C TYR A 554 22.87 -16.49 -3.59
N ASP A 555 23.53 -16.36 -4.75
CA ASP A 555 22.93 -16.66 -6.07
C ASP A 555 23.04 -18.17 -6.36
N VAL A 556 22.14 -18.94 -5.76
CA VAL A 556 22.11 -20.41 -5.88
C VAL A 556 21.82 -20.79 -7.33
N ASN A 557 22.65 -21.67 -7.90
CA ASN A 557 22.62 -22.06 -9.32
C ASN A 557 22.97 -20.93 -10.30
N SER A 558 23.50 -19.81 -9.81
CA SER A 558 24.00 -18.69 -10.65
C SER A 558 22.92 -18.05 -11.53
N VAL A 559 21.65 -18.10 -11.11
CA VAL A 559 20.51 -17.63 -11.91
C VAL A 559 20.61 -16.14 -12.17
N GLU A 560 20.79 -15.32 -11.12
CA GLU A 560 20.88 -13.86 -11.25
C GLU A 560 22.09 -13.46 -12.11
N TYR A 561 23.22 -14.13 -11.92
CA TYR A 561 24.44 -13.85 -12.66
C TYR A 561 24.33 -14.23 -14.14
N ILE A 562 23.75 -15.39 -14.47
CA ILE A 562 23.55 -15.83 -15.86
C ILE A 562 22.49 -14.97 -16.54
N GLU A 563 21.42 -14.56 -15.86
CA GLU A 563 20.44 -13.62 -16.44
C GLU A 563 21.09 -12.27 -16.79
N ALA A 564 21.99 -11.78 -15.94
CA ALA A 564 22.68 -10.51 -16.16
C ALA A 564 23.74 -10.55 -17.27
N TYR A 565 24.48 -11.67 -17.42
CA TYR A 565 25.67 -11.74 -18.30
C TYR A 565 25.67 -12.90 -19.31
N GLY A 566 24.69 -13.79 -19.28
CA GLY A 566 24.66 -15.02 -20.09
C GLY A 566 24.57 -14.76 -21.61
N ASN A 567 24.11 -13.57 -22.00
CA ASN A 567 23.99 -13.15 -23.39
C ASN A 567 25.17 -12.29 -23.92
N ASP A 568 26.20 -12.03 -23.09
CA ASP A 568 27.35 -11.18 -23.47
C ASP A 568 28.28 -11.81 -24.54
N ASN A 569 28.01 -13.04 -24.99
CA ASN A 569 28.72 -13.69 -26.10
C ASN A 569 28.22 -13.33 -27.50
N ALA A 570 27.18 -12.50 -27.61
CA ALA A 570 26.91 -11.76 -28.85
C ALA A 570 27.32 -10.32 -28.62
N GLN A 571 28.00 -9.69 -29.59
CA GLN A 571 28.05 -8.23 -29.70
C GLN A 571 26.61 -7.72 -29.86
N ALA A 572 25.87 -7.63 -28.75
CA ALA A 572 24.58 -6.99 -28.70
C ALA A 572 24.82 -5.47 -28.67
N PRO A 573 24.00 -4.69 -29.39
CA PRO A 573 24.15 -3.24 -29.41
C PRO A 573 24.05 -2.75 -27.98
N LYS A 574 24.91 -1.79 -27.60
CA LYS A 574 24.71 -0.99 -26.39
C LYS A 574 23.25 -0.56 -26.41
N THR A 575 22.43 -1.09 -25.51
CA THR A 575 21.14 -0.48 -25.21
C THR A 575 21.47 0.95 -24.88
N GLU A 576 21.05 1.88 -25.76
CA GLU A 576 21.17 3.29 -25.48
C GLU A 576 20.44 3.52 -24.17
N LYS A 577 21.21 3.74 -23.10
CA LYS A 577 20.69 4.24 -21.83
C LYS A 577 20.08 5.59 -22.21
N VAL A 578 18.75 5.63 -22.35
CA VAL A 578 18.01 6.86 -22.58
C VAL A 578 18.39 7.79 -21.44
N SER A 579 19.17 8.81 -21.76
CA SER A 579 19.52 9.83 -20.81
C SER A 579 18.25 10.59 -20.44
N ALA A 580 18.17 11.21 -19.25
CA ALA A 580 17.08 12.14 -18.93
C ALA A 580 16.91 13.30 -19.95
N GLU A 581 17.80 13.44 -20.93
CA GLU A 581 17.72 14.41 -22.04
C GLU A 581 17.03 13.84 -23.30
N ASP A 582 16.85 12.52 -23.42
CA ASP A 582 16.22 11.81 -24.55
C ASP A 582 14.90 11.10 -24.15
N CYS A 583 14.22 11.57 -23.10
CA CYS A 583 12.92 11.04 -22.67
C CYS A 583 11.88 11.15 -23.80
N THR A 584 11.30 10.02 -24.22
CA THR A 584 10.21 9.97 -25.21
C THR A 584 8.84 10.02 -24.50
N LEU A 585 7.78 10.40 -25.23
CA LEU A 585 6.45 10.58 -24.62
C LEU A 585 5.86 9.25 -24.11
N ASP A 586 6.06 8.14 -24.83
CA ASP A 586 5.69 6.79 -24.38
C ASP A 586 6.41 6.42 -23.07
N TYR A 587 7.71 6.72 -22.98
CA TYR A 587 8.47 6.48 -21.76
C TYR A 587 7.98 7.34 -20.59
N ALA A 588 7.69 8.63 -20.82
CA ALA A 588 7.16 9.53 -19.81
C ALA A 588 5.81 9.02 -19.26
N ILE A 589 4.93 8.52 -20.14
CA ILE A 589 3.64 7.91 -19.77
C ILE A 589 3.87 6.63 -18.96
N GLU A 590 4.68 5.68 -19.46
CA GLU A 590 4.97 4.43 -18.76
C GLU A 590 5.62 4.62 -17.39
N LYS A 591 6.30 5.74 -17.16
CA LYS A 591 7.05 6.02 -15.93
C LYS A 591 6.44 7.07 -15.03
N GLY A 592 5.30 7.65 -15.39
CA GLY A 592 4.60 8.58 -14.51
C GLY A 592 5.19 10.00 -14.47
N LEU A 593 5.91 10.44 -15.52
CA LEU A 593 6.63 11.73 -15.58
C LEU A 593 5.76 12.82 -16.24
N LYS A 594 5.01 13.58 -15.44
CA LYS A 594 3.97 14.51 -15.94
C LYS A 594 4.53 15.73 -16.67
N GLY A 595 5.49 16.45 -16.08
CA GLY A 595 6.03 17.65 -16.71
C GLY A 595 6.90 17.34 -17.92
N ASP A 596 7.58 16.19 -17.94
CA ASP A 596 8.24 15.70 -19.14
C ASP A 596 7.23 15.40 -20.26
N ALA A 597 6.14 14.68 -19.97
CA ALA A 597 5.11 14.42 -20.98
C ALA A 597 4.57 15.73 -21.56
N LYS A 598 4.24 16.71 -20.72
CA LYS A 598 3.82 18.05 -21.17
C LYS A 598 4.81 18.68 -22.16
N ARG A 599 6.07 18.79 -21.75
CA ARG A 599 7.14 19.42 -22.54
C ARG A 599 7.41 18.66 -23.84
N ILE A 600 7.40 17.33 -23.81
CA ILE A 600 7.63 16.48 -24.98
C ILE A 600 6.44 16.59 -25.94
N THR A 601 5.20 16.58 -25.44
CA THR A 601 4.01 16.75 -26.26
C THR A 601 3.98 18.12 -26.94
N GLU A 602 4.31 19.20 -26.23
CA GLU A 602 4.42 20.55 -26.81
C GLU A 602 5.42 20.57 -27.98
N LYS A 603 6.56 19.89 -27.83
CA LYS A 603 7.58 19.79 -28.87
C LYS A 603 7.15 18.91 -30.05
N LEU A 604 6.47 17.79 -29.80
CA LEU A 604 5.97 16.89 -30.86
C LEU A 604 4.89 17.57 -31.72
N LEU A 605 4.06 18.41 -31.12
CA LEU A 605 3.02 19.18 -31.82
C LEU A 605 3.58 20.20 -32.82
N GLU A 606 4.88 20.54 -32.74
CA GLU A 606 5.53 21.38 -33.77
C GLU A 606 5.70 20.64 -35.10
N THR A 607 5.75 19.31 -35.09
CA THR A 607 6.13 18.49 -36.27
C THR A 607 5.17 17.36 -36.60
N THR A 608 4.27 16.98 -35.70
CA THR A 608 3.44 15.77 -35.80
C THR A 608 1.96 16.11 -35.59
N ASP A 609 1.08 15.44 -36.32
CA ASP A 609 -0.37 15.66 -36.19
C ASP A 609 -0.87 15.25 -34.79
N PRO A 610 -1.73 16.05 -34.13
CA PRO A 610 -2.36 15.73 -32.86
C PRO A 610 -2.92 14.31 -32.73
N MET A 611 -3.63 13.81 -33.75
CA MET A 611 -4.23 12.48 -33.72
C MET A 611 -3.20 11.37 -33.91
N GLU A 612 -2.11 11.64 -34.63
CA GLU A 612 -0.98 10.72 -34.76
C GLU A 612 -0.27 10.55 -33.41
N ILE A 613 -0.04 11.63 -32.66
CA ILE A 613 0.52 11.56 -31.29
C ILE A 613 -0.38 10.71 -30.38
N VAL A 614 -1.70 10.91 -30.45
CA VAL A 614 -2.66 10.14 -29.65
C VAL A 614 -2.63 8.66 -30.01
N ASN A 615 -2.78 8.32 -31.29
CA ASN A 615 -3.01 6.95 -31.74
C ASN A 615 -1.73 6.11 -31.80
N GLU A 616 -0.58 6.71 -32.11
CA GLU A 616 0.68 5.98 -32.30
C GLU A 616 1.59 6.01 -31.06
N ILE A 617 1.37 6.95 -30.12
CA ILE A 617 2.23 7.08 -28.93
C ILE A 617 1.42 6.91 -27.63
N VAL A 618 0.41 7.75 -27.40
CA VAL A 618 -0.32 7.77 -26.12
C VAL A 618 -1.13 6.49 -25.89
N VAL A 619 -1.95 6.08 -26.87
CA VAL A 619 -2.78 4.87 -26.76
C VAL A 619 -1.94 3.59 -26.61
N PRO A 620 -0.87 3.35 -27.40
CA PRO A 620 -0.01 2.18 -27.22
C PRO A 620 0.69 2.14 -25.86
N ALA A 621 1.13 3.30 -25.34
CA ALA A 621 1.74 3.38 -24.01
C ALA A 621 0.73 3.01 -22.88
N LEU A 622 -0.52 3.46 -23.01
CA LEU A 622 -1.60 3.07 -22.09
C LEU A 622 -1.95 1.59 -22.21
N ASP A 623 -2.01 1.03 -23.42
CA ASP A 623 -2.30 -0.39 -23.64
C ASP A 623 -1.22 -1.29 -23.03
N LYS A 624 0.06 -0.92 -23.16
CA LYS A 624 1.17 -1.63 -22.51
C LYS A 624 1.08 -1.54 -20.98
N THR A 625 0.77 -0.36 -20.44
CA THR A 625 0.56 -0.15 -19.00
C THR A 625 -0.61 -0.99 -18.49
N GLY A 626 -1.72 -1.07 -19.23
CA GLY A 626 -2.86 -1.92 -18.92
C GLY A 626 -2.52 -3.41 -18.92
N ALA A 627 -1.72 -3.88 -19.89
CA ALA A 627 -1.24 -5.25 -19.94
C ALA A 627 -0.27 -5.59 -18.78
N ASP A 628 0.57 -4.63 -18.38
CA ASP A 628 1.45 -4.79 -17.23
C ASP A 628 0.67 -4.83 -15.90
N PHE A 629 -0.48 -4.14 -15.81
CA PHE A 629 -1.41 -4.25 -14.68
C PHE A 629 -2.09 -5.62 -14.63
N GLU A 630 -2.62 -6.12 -15.74
CA GLU A 630 -3.25 -7.46 -15.82
C GLU A 630 -2.28 -8.59 -15.48
N SER A 631 -1.01 -8.44 -15.89
CA SER A 631 0.04 -9.42 -15.57
C SER A 631 0.61 -9.25 -14.15
N GLY A 632 0.13 -8.26 -13.38
CA GLY A 632 0.57 -7.99 -12.00
C GLY A 632 2.00 -7.44 -11.88
N LYS A 633 2.58 -6.93 -12.98
CA LYS A 633 3.91 -6.28 -12.97
C LYS A 633 3.84 -4.88 -12.39
N ILE A 634 2.75 -4.16 -12.66
CA ILE A 634 2.41 -2.89 -12.02
C ILE A 634 1.08 -3.02 -11.29
N PHE A 635 0.81 -2.12 -10.36
CA PHE A 635 -0.41 -2.08 -9.56
C PHE A 635 -1.19 -0.80 -9.81
N LEU A 636 -2.39 -0.72 -9.23
CA LEU A 636 -3.34 0.37 -9.45
C LEU A 636 -2.72 1.78 -9.32
N PRO A 637 -1.84 2.08 -8.33
CA PRO A 637 -1.20 3.40 -8.24
C PRO A 637 -0.39 3.77 -9.49
N GLN A 638 0.38 2.84 -10.05
CA GLN A 638 1.19 3.09 -11.25
C GLN A 638 0.31 3.23 -12.49
N LEU A 639 -0.74 2.40 -12.61
CA LEU A 639 -1.70 2.50 -13.70
C LEU A 639 -2.37 3.88 -13.72
N ILE A 640 -2.87 4.36 -12.57
CA ILE A 640 -3.50 5.67 -12.46
C ILE A 640 -2.49 6.79 -12.73
N LEU A 641 -1.25 6.66 -12.24
CA LEU A 641 -0.22 7.66 -12.49
C LEU A 641 0.09 7.80 -13.98
N SER A 642 0.34 6.69 -14.67
CA SER A 642 0.57 6.66 -16.13
C SER A 642 -0.60 7.24 -16.89
N ALA A 643 -1.82 6.92 -16.48
CA ALA A 643 -3.02 7.44 -17.10
C ALA A 643 -3.19 8.96 -16.87
N GLY A 644 -2.85 9.45 -15.67
CA GLY A 644 -2.78 10.88 -15.38
C GLY A 644 -1.68 11.64 -16.14
N VAL A 645 -0.58 10.98 -16.51
CA VAL A 645 0.43 11.56 -17.42
C VAL A 645 -0.12 11.66 -18.85
N ALA A 646 -0.80 10.61 -19.33
CA ALA A 646 -1.47 10.66 -20.62
C ALA A 646 -2.51 11.78 -20.68
N GLN A 647 -3.26 12.01 -19.60
CA GLN A 647 -4.21 13.12 -19.49
C GLN A 647 -3.55 14.49 -19.65
N GLU A 648 -2.38 14.73 -19.05
CA GLU A 648 -1.64 15.99 -19.24
C GLU A 648 -1.22 16.15 -20.72
N ALA A 649 -0.77 15.07 -21.38
CA ALA A 649 -0.47 15.09 -22.81
C ALA A 649 -1.74 15.42 -23.64
N PHE A 650 -2.88 14.80 -23.33
CA PHE A 650 -4.16 15.11 -23.98
C PHE A 650 -4.58 16.57 -23.76
N GLU A 651 -4.36 17.13 -22.57
CA GLU A 651 -4.71 18.52 -22.27
C GLU A 651 -3.88 19.49 -23.10
N VAL A 652 -2.58 19.24 -23.26
CA VAL A 652 -1.70 20.01 -24.16
C VAL A 652 -2.21 19.92 -25.61
N ILE A 653 -2.55 18.73 -26.08
CA ILE A 653 -3.06 18.51 -27.44
C ILE A 653 -4.41 19.24 -27.63
N LYS A 654 -5.31 19.15 -26.65
CA LYS A 654 -6.61 19.83 -26.66
C LYS A 654 -6.45 21.36 -26.71
N ASN A 655 -5.54 21.91 -25.91
CA ASN A 655 -5.26 23.35 -25.91
C ASN A 655 -4.67 23.80 -27.26
N HIS A 656 -3.81 23.00 -27.88
CA HIS A 656 -3.28 23.26 -29.21
C HIS A 656 -4.39 23.28 -30.28
N LEU A 657 -5.31 22.31 -30.24
CA LEU A 657 -6.44 22.20 -31.17
C LEU A 657 -7.49 23.31 -30.98
N ALA A 658 -7.77 23.69 -29.73
CA ALA A 658 -8.69 24.79 -29.39
C ALA A 658 -8.20 26.14 -29.93
N ASN A 659 -6.87 26.34 -29.97
CA ASN A 659 -6.26 27.51 -30.59
C ASN A 659 -6.26 27.45 -32.14
N GLY A 660 -6.56 26.28 -32.72
CA GLY A 660 -6.53 26.02 -34.17
C GLY A 660 -7.90 25.99 -34.88
N ASN A 661 -9.02 26.37 -34.23
CA ASN A 661 -10.38 26.20 -34.77
C ASN A 661 -10.76 24.74 -35.14
N ASN A 662 -10.15 23.74 -34.48
CA ASN A 662 -10.49 22.34 -34.67
C ASN A 662 -11.50 21.85 -33.61
N THR A 663 -12.37 20.91 -34.01
CA THR A 663 -13.39 20.27 -33.17
C THR A 663 -12.75 19.54 -31.98
N PRO A 664 -13.37 19.51 -30.78
CA PRO A 664 -12.86 18.73 -29.66
C PRO A 664 -12.72 17.25 -30.02
N VAL A 665 -11.60 16.63 -29.64
CA VAL A 665 -11.34 15.20 -29.84
C VAL A 665 -12.02 14.44 -28.70
N SER A 666 -13.17 13.83 -28.97
CA SER A 666 -13.78 12.80 -28.12
C SER A 666 -14.01 11.57 -28.99
N LYS A 667 -13.60 10.39 -28.51
CA LYS A 667 -13.90 9.12 -29.20
C LYS A 667 -15.39 8.76 -29.11
N GLY A 668 -16.10 9.25 -28.10
CA GLY A 668 -17.53 9.05 -27.89
C GLY A 668 -17.94 9.31 -26.43
N ASN A 669 -19.24 9.32 -26.18
CA ASN A 669 -19.82 9.59 -24.86
C ASN A 669 -20.16 8.28 -24.14
N ILE A 670 -19.74 8.17 -22.88
CA ILE A 670 -19.99 7.02 -22.00
C ILE A 670 -20.61 7.52 -20.70
N VAL A 671 -21.63 6.85 -20.20
CA VAL A 671 -22.22 7.10 -18.88
C VAL A 671 -21.76 6.01 -17.93
N VAL A 672 -21.34 6.36 -16.72
CA VAL A 672 -21.00 5.39 -15.68
C VAL A 672 -21.76 5.69 -14.38
N ALA A 673 -22.24 4.64 -13.71
CA ALA A 673 -22.99 4.76 -12.47
C ALA A 673 -22.75 3.57 -11.54
N THR A 674 -22.69 3.85 -10.23
CA THR A 674 -22.82 2.81 -9.21
C THR A 674 -24.32 2.71 -8.91
N VAL A 675 -24.86 1.49 -9.03
CA VAL A 675 -26.31 1.25 -9.03
C VAL A 675 -26.96 1.64 -7.70
N LYS A 676 -28.27 1.89 -7.73
CA LYS A 676 -29.07 2.21 -6.55
C LYS A 676 -28.80 1.24 -5.39
N GLY A 677 -28.68 1.81 -4.21
CA GLY A 677 -28.42 1.11 -2.96
C GLY A 677 -26.96 0.69 -2.76
N ASP A 678 -26.08 0.97 -3.72
CA ASP A 678 -24.65 0.74 -3.58
C ASP A 678 -23.89 2.05 -3.46
N VAL A 679 -23.16 2.19 -2.36
CA VAL A 679 -22.35 3.38 -2.05
C VAL A 679 -20.86 3.19 -2.35
N HIS A 680 -20.48 2.04 -2.89
CA HIS A 680 -19.10 1.72 -3.23
C HIS A 680 -18.82 2.09 -4.68
N ASP A 681 -18.00 3.12 -4.88
CA ASP A 681 -17.77 3.72 -6.18
C ASP A 681 -16.31 3.68 -6.65
N ILE A 682 -15.43 3.02 -5.87
CA ILE A 682 -14.00 2.90 -6.21
C ILE A 682 -13.82 2.28 -7.59
N GLY A 683 -14.46 1.14 -7.87
CA GLY A 683 -14.37 0.45 -9.17
C GLY A 683 -14.85 1.33 -10.33
N LYS A 684 -16.01 1.98 -10.18
CA LYS A 684 -16.57 2.92 -11.17
C LYS A 684 -15.65 4.12 -11.39
N ASN A 685 -15.09 4.71 -10.33
CA ASN A 685 -14.17 5.84 -10.43
C ASN A 685 -12.91 5.46 -11.21
N ILE A 686 -12.40 4.23 -11.05
CA ILE A 686 -11.26 3.74 -11.84
C ILE A 686 -11.66 3.56 -13.31
N VAL A 687 -12.82 2.94 -13.58
CA VAL A 687 -13.34 2.79 -14.95
C VAL A 687 -13.51 4.15 -15.62
N LYS A 688 -14.09 5.13 -14.92
CA LYS A 688 -14.19 6.51 -15.39
C LYS A 688 -12.82 7.07 -15.75
N VAL A 689 -11.88 7.05 -14.80
CA VAL A 689 -10.53 7.58 -15.00
C VAL A 689 -9.88 6.91 -16.19
N LEU A 690 -9.91 5.58 -16.31
CA LEU A 690 -9.35 4.87 -17.46
C LEU A 690 -10.03 5.27 -18.77
N LEU A 691 -11.36 5.27 -18.86
CA LEU A 691 -12.07 5.65 -20.07
C LEU A 691 -11.77 7.11 -20.51
N GLU A 692 -11.74 8.05 -19.56
CA GLU A 692 -11.32 9.43 -19.84
C GLU A 692 -9.89 9.46 -20.40
N ASN A 693 -8.99 8.66 -19.82
CA ASN A 693 -7.60 8.55 -20.28
C ASN A 693 -7.44 7.89 -21.66
N TYR A 694 -8.42 7.12 -22.12
CA TYR A 694 -8.43 6.56 -23.47
C TYR A 694 -9.07 7.49 -24.52
N GLY A 695 -9.48 8.69 -24.11
CA GLY A 695 -10.04 9.75 -24.97
C GLY A 695 -11.56 9.74 -25.09
N TYR A 696 -12.27 9.07 -24.19
CA TYR A 696 -13.74 9.08 -24.12
C TYR A 696 -14.24 10.21 -23.22
N THR A 697 -15.40 10.78 -23.54
CA THR A 697 -16.08 11.72 -22.63
C THR A 697 -16.97 10.93 -21.69
N VAL A 698 -16.62 10.90 -20.40
CA VAL A 698 -17.34 10.11 -19.39
C VAL A 698 -18.23 11.00 -18.54
N THR A 699 -19.54 10.73 -18.55
CA THR A 699 -20.50 11.31 -17.61
C THR A 699 -20.63 10.38 -16.42
N ASP A 700 -20.17 10.83 -15.27
CA ASP A 700 -20.21 10.08 -14.03
C ASP A 700 -21.40 10.52 -13.18
N LEU A 701 -22.35 9.61 -12.97
CA LEU A 701 -23.55 9.86 -12.17
C LEU A 701 -23.32 9.66 -10.67
N GLY A 702 -22.14 9.17 -10.28
CA GLY A 702 -21.79 8.92 -8.89
C GLY A 702 -22.29 7.57 -8.38
N LYS A 703 -22.77 7.56 -7.14
CA LYS A 703 -23.17 6.38 -6.38
C LYS A 703 -24.58 6.49 -5.84
N ASP A 704 -25.16 5.34 -5.49
CA ASP A 704 -26.57 5.24 -5.12
C ASP A 704 -27.48 5.89 -6.17
N VAL A 705 -27.22 5.59 -7.45
CA VAL A 705 -27.88 6.29 -8.56
C VAL A 705 -29.24 5.68 -8.85
N GLU A 706 -30.28 6.51 -8.82
CA GLU A 706 -31.65 6.13 -9.19
C GLU A 706 -31.75 5.64 -10.64
N TYR A 707 -32.59 4.64 -10.89
CA TYR A 707 -32.73 3.99 -12.21
C TYR A 707 -33.07 5.00 -13.31
N GLN A 708 -33.97 5.95 -13.00
CA GLN A 708 -34.42 6.96 -13.94
C GLN A 708 -33.30 7.95 -14.30
N THR A 709 -32.43 8.28 -13.35
CA THR A 709 -31.28 9.18 -13.57
C THR A 709 -30.32 8.60 -14.62
N VAL A 710 -30.11 7.28 -14.62
CA VAL A 710 -29.30 6.60 -15.65
C VAL A 710 -29.93 6.74 -17.02
N VAL A 711 -31.24 6.49 -17.15
CA VAL A 711 -31.98 6.62 -18.40
C VAL A 711 -31.99 8.05 -18.94
N ASP A 712 -32.18 9.03 -18.05
CA ASP A 712 -32.19 10.45 -18.41
C ASP A 712 -30.81 10.90 -18.89
N ALA A 713 -29.74 10.48 -18.21
CA ALA A 713 -28.37 10.78 -18.62
C ALA A 713 -28.00 10.18 -19.99
N ILE A 714 -28.43 8.94 -20.28
CA ILE A 714 -28.20 8.32 -21.59
C ILE A 714 -28.87 9.15 -22.70
N LYS A 715 -30.07 9.67 -22.45
CA LYS A 715 -30.81 10.53 -23.40
C LYS A 715 -30.16 11.91 -23.55
N GLU A 716 -29.77 12.53 -22.44
CA GLU A 716 -29.20 13.87 -22.42
C GLU A 716 -27.84 13.93 -23.14
N HIS A 717 -27.01 12.91 -22.98
CA HIS A 717 -25.64 12.89 -23.49
C HIS A 717 -25.45 12.08 -24.78
N ASP A 718 -26.53 11.58 -25.40
CA ASP A 718 -26.52 10.73 -26.60
C ASP A 718 -25.47 9.59 -26.47
N CYS A 719 -25.61 8.83 -25.38
CA CYS A 719 -24.59 7.91 -24.93
C CYS A 719 -24.70 6.53 -25.61
N GLN A 720 -23.59 6.05 -26.18
CA GLN A 720 -23.55 4.77 -26.91
C GLN A 720 -23.25 3.56 -26.01
N LEU A 721 -22.60 3.78 -24.86
CA LEU A 721 -22.25 2.74 -23.90
C LEU A 721 -22.51 3.22 -22.47
N VAL A 722 -23.25 2.45 -21.68
CA VAL A 722 -23.43 2.69 -20.24
C VAL A 722 -22.73 1.61 -19.42
N GLY A 723 -21.96 2.03 -18.41
CA GLY A 723 -21.29 1.16 -17.45
C GLY A 723 -21.99 1.18 -16.09
N LEU A 724 -22.45 0.03 -15.60
CA LEU A 724 -23.07 -0.11 -14.28
C LEU A 724 -22.15 -0.90 -13.34
N SER A 725 -21.96 -0.39 -12.12
CA SER A 725 -21.12 -1.01 -11.09
C SER A 725 -21.90 -1.40 -9.84
N ALA A 726 -21.60 -2.57 -9.27
CA ALA A 726 -22.08 -3.01 -7.96
C ALA A 726 -20.96 -3.74 -7.18
N LEU A 727 -20.77 -3.43 -5.90
CA LEU A 727 -19.85 -4.15 -5.01
C LEU A 727 -20.60 -5.11 -4.09
N MET A 728 -21.83 -4.80 -3.70
CA MET A 728 -22.58 -5.61 -2.75
C MET A 728 -23.46 -6.63 -3.48
N THR A 729 -23.47 -7.89 -3.02
CA THR A 729 -24.37 -8.93 -3.54
C THR A 729 -25.83 -8.50 -3.47
N THR A 730 -26.18 -7.69 -2.48
CA THR A 730 -27.52 -7.17 -2.33
C THR A 730 -27.93 -6.22 -3.46
N THR A 731 -27.00 -5.48 -4.08
CA THR A 731 -27.32 -4.41 -5.05
C THR A 731 -27.42 -4.91 -6.49
N LEU A 732 -27.21 -6.22 -6.71
CA LEU A 732 -27.36 -6.87 -8.00
C LEU A 732 -28.78 -6.76 -8.59
N GLY A 733 -29.81 -6.81 -7.75
CA GLY A 733 -31.20 -6.62 -8.20
C GLY A 733 -31.45 -5.20 -8.75
N SER A 734 -30.82 -4.19 -8.16
CA SER A 734 -30.90 -2.80 -8.64
C SER A 734 -30.21 -2.61 -9.99
N MET A 735 -29.16 -3.39 -10.26
CA MET A 735 -28.54 -3.45 -11.59
C MET A 735 -29.52 -4.02 -12.62
N GLU A 736 -30.17 -5.15 -12.32
CA GLU A 736 -31.18 -5.76 -13.19
C GLU A 736 -32.34 -4.79 -13.51
N ASP A 737 -32.86 -4.10 -12.49
CA ASP A 737 -33.94 -3.12 -12.64
C ASP A 737 -33.52 -1.94 -13.54
N THR A 738 -32.27 -1.46 -13.40
CA THR A 738 -31.72 -0.39 -14.26
C THR A 738 -31.66 -0.84 -15.72
N ILE A 739 -31.19 -2.06 -15.98
CA ILE A 739 -31.09 -2.63 -17.33
C ILE A 739 -32.47 -2.79 -17.97
N LYS A 740 -33.45 -3.28 -17.21
CA LYS A 740 -34.84 -3.37 -17.67
C LYS A 740 -35.37 -2.00 -18.09
N LEU A 741 -35.16 -0.98 -17.26
CA LEU A 741 -35.66 0.37 -17.54
C LEU A 741 -35.00 1.00 -18.78
N ILE A 742 -33.69 0.77 -18.99
CA ILE A 742 -32.98 1.22 -20.21
C ILE A 742 -33.59 0.57 -21.46
N LYS A 743 -33.85 -0.74 -21.42
CA LYS A 743 -34.43 -1.50 -22.54
C LYS A 743 -35.88 -1.10 -22.82
N GLU A 744 -36.70 -0.89 -21.79
CA GLU A 744 -38.09 -0.43 -21.92
C GLU A 744 -38.19 0.95 -22.60
N ASN A 745 -37.16 1.79 -22.43
CA ASN A 745 -37.07 3.10 -23.09
C ASN A 745 -36.52 3.04 -24.53
N ASN A 746 -36.22 1.85 -25.08
CA ASN A 746 -35.69 1.63 -26.43
C ASN A 746 -34.47 2.50 -26.78
N LEU A 747 -33.58 2.71 -25.82
CA LEU A 747 -32.37 3.50 -26.03
C LEU A 747 -31.36 2.71 -26.86
N ASN A 748 -30.77 3.35 -27.88
CA ASN A 748 -29.73 2.76 -28.72
C ASN A 748 -28.36 2.80 -28.01
N CYS A 749 -28.28 2.18 -26.84
CA CYS A 749 -27.13 2.19 -25.94
C CYS A 749 -26.78 0.76 -25.53
N LYS A 750 -25.49 0.41 -25.63
CA LYS A 750 -24.97 -0.87 -25.13
C LYS A 750 -24.73 -0.81 -23.63
N ILE A 751 -24.94 -1.94 -22.96
CA ILE A 751 -24.87 -2.03 -21.50
C ILE A 751 -23.70 -2.92 -21.10
N MET A 752 -22.75 -2.33 -20.37
CA MET A 752 -21.65 -3.01 -19.72
C MET A 752 -21.88 -3.05 -18.21
N VAL A 753 -21.62 -4.20 -17.58
CA VAL A 753 -21.74 -4.39 -16.13
C VAL A 753 -20.45 -4.91 -15.53
N GLY A 754 -20.13 -4.50 -14.30
CA GLY A 754 -18.97 -4.97 -13.55
C GLY A 754 -19.15 -4.85 -12.04
N GLY A 755 -18.26 -5.47 -11.26
CA GLY A 755 -18.40 -5.51 -9.81
C GLY A 755 -17.75 -6.73 -9.16
N ALA A 756 -17.25 -6.60 -7.92
CA ALA A 756 -16.53 -7.69 -7.24
C ALA A 756 -17.39 -8.94 -6.98
N VAL A 757 -18.71 -8.76 -6.93
CA VAL A 757 -19.69 -9.84 -6.68
C VAL A 757 -20.38 -10.33 -7.96
N LEU A 758 -20.02 -9.76 -9.11
CA LEU A 758 -20.67 -10.02 -10.39
C LEU A 758 -19.94 -11.17 -11.12
N THR A 759 -20.69 -12.02 -11.82
CA THR A 759 -20.11 -13.08 -12.66
C THR A 759 -20.60 -12.96 -14.11
N PRO A 760 -19.87 -13.54 -15.09
CA PRO A 760 -20.30 -13.55 -16.49
C PRO A 760 -21.72 -14.11 -16.68
N GLU A 761 -22.04 -15.19 -15.98
CA GLU A 761 -23.35 -15.86 -16.08
C GLU A 761 -24.48 -14.99 -15.54
N TYR A 762 -24.23 -14.24 -14.46
CA TYR A 762 -25.21 -13.33 -13.90
C TYR A 762 -25.44 -12.11 -14.81
N ALA A 763 -24.37 -11.56 -15.38
CA ALA A 763 -24.45 -10.44 -16.34
C ALA A 763 -25.32 -10.77 -17.56
N GLU A 764 -25.16 -11.98 -18.12
CA GLU A 764 -25.99 -12.46 -19.23
C GLU A 764 -27.46 -12.60 -18.82
N LYS A 765 -27.72 -13.15 -17.63
CA LYS A 765 -29.08 -13.35 -17.11
C LYS A 765 -29.85 -12.04 -16.92
N ILE A 766 -29.21 -11.00 -16.40
CA ILE A 766 -29.84 -9.68 -16.23
C ILE A 766 -29.93 -8.89 -17.55
N GLY A 767 -29.37 -9.44 -18.63
CA GLY A 767 -29.47 -8.90 -19.98
C GLY A 767 -28.48 -7.78 -20.28
N ALA A 768 -27.32 -7.74 -19.63
CA ALA A 768 -26.24 -6.87 -20.06
C ALA A 768 -25.69 -7.32 -21.43
N ASP A 769 -25.18 -6.39 -22.24
CA ASP A 769 -24.49 -6.73 -23.50
C ASP A 769 -23.06 -7.23 -23.23
N PHE A 770 -22.42 -6.72 -22.17
CA PHE A 770 -21.04 -7.04 -21.81
C PHE A 770 -20.84 -7.21 -20.31
N TYR A 771 -20.01 -8.19 -19.94
CA TYR A 771 -19.44 -8.32 -18.61
C TYR A 771 -17.99 -7.81 -18.62
N SER A 772 -17.67 -6.92 -17.68
CA SER A 772 -16.34 -6.39 -17.46
C SER A 772 -15.79 -6.93 -16.15
N LYS A 773 -14.81 -7.84 -16.22
CA LYS A 773 -14.14 -8.44 -15.07
C LYS A 773 -13.28 -7.43 -14.29
N ASP A 774 -12.71 -6.45 -15.00
CA ASP A 774 -11.83 -5.41 -14.46
C ASP A 774 -11.99 -4.11 -15.25
N ALA A 775 -11.31 -3.06 -14.81
CA ALA A 775 -11.44 -1.73 -15.38
C ALA A 775 -10.80 -1.59 -16.77
N LYS A 776 -9.83 -2.44 -17.14
CA LYS A 776 -9.20 -2.43 -18.47
C LYS A 776 -10.10 -3.09 -19.51
N GLN A 777 -10.77 -4.19 -19.15
CA GLN A 777 -11.79 -4.79 -20.02
C GLN A 777 -12.91 -3.79 -20.35
N SER A 778 -13.21 -2.85 -19.46
CA SER A 778 -14.18 -1.78 -19.75
C SER A 778 -13.74 -0.88 -20.90
N VAL A 779 -12.43 -0.61 -21.00
CA VAL A 779 -11.84 0.12 -22.12
C VAL A 779 -11.90 -0.70 -23.40
N ASP A 780 -11.58 -1.99 -23.33
CA ASP A 780 -11.65 -2.89 -24.50
C ASP A 780 -13.08 -2.98 -25.06
N ILE A 781 -14.09 -3.03 -24.18
CA ILE A 781 -15.50 -2.95 -24.55
C ILE A 781 -15.84 -1.59 -25.18
N ALA A 782 -15.37 -0.48 -24.59
CA ALA A 782 -15.58 0.85 -25.16
C ALA A 782 -14.95 0.99 -26.56
N LYS A 783 -13.76 0.42 -26.78
CA LYS A 783 -13.14 0.32 -28.11
C LYS A 783 -14.04 -0.46 -29.07
N GLN A 784 -14.55 -1.63 -28.66
CA GLN A 784 -15.42 -2.46 -29.51
C GLN A 784 -16.75 -1.78 -29.88
N VAL A 785 -17.33 -0.98 -29.00
CA VAL A 785 -18.67 -0.39 -29.19
C VAL A 785 -18.63 0.95 -29.92
N ILE A 786 -17.66 1.80 -29.60
CA ILE A 786 -17.63 3.22 -30.00
C ILE A 786 -16.53 3.48 -31.05
N GLY A 787 -15.40 2.78 -30.96
CA GLY A 787 -14.13 3.12 -31.61
C GLY A 787 -13.84 2.36 -32.90
#